data_AF-A0A957DU09-F1
#
_entry.id   AF-A0A957DU09-F1
#
_cell.length_a   1.000
_cell.length_b   1.000
_cell.length_c   1.000
_cell.angle_alpha   90.00
_cell.angle_beta   90.00
_cell.angle_gamma   90.00
#
_symmetry.space_group_name_H-M   'P 1'
#
loop_
_entity.id
_entity.type
_entity.pdbx_description
1 polymer ?
#
loop_
_entity_poly.entity_id
_entity_poly.type
_entity_poly.pdbx_seq_one_letter_code
_entity_poly.pdbx_strand_id
1 'polypeptide(L)'
;MKKSLLLIAVLGLQLIGCSRSEVLPEVTAVSPTANIVESTPRSTEVPEAAVSPAAPASLATLVEAADYGITFQYDEALAEAVTWELRAGRPASDTPENDFGFDIMPDHIVATFTNNYAVDWELYRTAVNLTTQPQIAFFPAAAYSQMRETAQQQFDELRLLLQERPAQPEGELPFLPPPNAHQDLQAQMAFLSFQNGSGVRYLTQYAQESIQVSNQSVFYTFQGLTTDGETYVSVSFPVRSATLPNEVYFDANFTGDLADYLSQATADLNGLAAADFEPDLATLDALVASLLVKPTVSFTALEPVAPALALPEVVVNPRSEAGDLTKLPRIMPLFESQGDFPTAVRWELNGGLPQGETAVLVVGRPEFNRPLTAEEAAVVARRYGFTDELYVEWRSDLSVADSAAIGLFVAFDGLRSLGLSGGSYSYSSSANFSSEPDLPFADAAPIAEKFLLDQGWLTYAYTMQESTQGEGVLFYPQIENMGAAFPAFAVRVAANGEVAAATMWPDLPLTAVGRYPILDAAAAWEQLQANPNAPGTIYQICPPAEAGTAVLPTYYRNVPAPGETADVYTLLSVYRPLSGTGLPLISSTEFFQISGDEAVLNELAENSAVVVHLWGTVGGDVNRPTLMLEGWEAMPDAGSLAFISGIYQEADGRTWLETEAESYELENVPEDIQPGDYLDVYGLPKIAENGSQE
;
A
#
# COMPACT_ATOMS: atom_id res chain seq x y z
N MET A 1 57.13 -15.61 -3.60
CA MET A 1 57.34 -15.26 -5.02
C MET A 1 56.39 -14.10 -5.33
N LYS A 2 56.85 -12.84 -5.43
CA LYS A 2 57.02 -12.05 -6.68
C LYS A 2 55.85 -12.27 -7.68
N LYS A 3 55.11 -11.30 -8.22
CA LYS A 3 55.27 -9.84 -8.39
C LYS A 3 53.98 -9.27 -9.05
N SER A 4 53.61 -8.03 -8.68
CA SER A 4 53.21 -6.87 -9.53
C SER A 4 52.12 -7.00 -10.62
N LEU A 5 51.02 -6.23 -10.51
CA LEU A 5 50.75 -4.86 -11.05
C LEU A 5 50.55 -4.79 -12.58
N LEU A 6 49.41 -4.26 -13.03
CA LEU A 6 49.39 -3.10 -13.94
C LEU A 6 48.03 -2.36 -13.96
N LEU A 7 48.14 -1.05 -13.73
CA LEU A 7 47.16 0.01 -13.84
C LEU A 7 47.37 0.69 -15.21
N ILE A 8 46.33 0.98 -16.01
CA ILE A 8 46.37 2.04 -17.03
C ILE A 8 45.01 2.76 -17.08
N ALA A 9 45.04 4.03 -16.70
CA ALA A 9 44.05 5.04 -17.04
C ALA A 9 44.41 5.67 -18.40
N VAL A 10 43.42 6.03 -19.22
CA VAL A 10 43.55 7.08 -20.24
C VAL A 10 42.28 7.94 -20.29
N LEU A 11 42.55 9.24 -20.20
CA LEU A 11 41.67 10.41 -20.17
C LEU A 11 41.60 11.07 -21.57
N GLY A 12 40.48 11.73 -21.90
CA GLY A 12 40.37 12.75 -22.97
C GLY A 12 39.80 12.21 -24.29
N LEU A 13 38.96 12.91 -25.07
CA LEU A 13 38.96 14.34 -25.40
C LEU A 13 37.61 14.74 -26.05
N GLN A 14 37.10 15.94 -25.77
CA GLN A 14 36.09 16.63 -26.60
C GLN A 14 36.66 17.01 -27.97
N LEU A 15 35.79 17.19 -28.98
CA LEU A 15 35.94 18.25 -29.99
C LEU A 15 34.59 18.56 -30.69
N ILE A 16 34.44 19.86 -30.93
CA ILE A 16 33.32 20.63 -31.48
C ILE A 16 33.33 20.60 -33.02
N GLY A 17 32.15 20.73 -33.64
CA GLY A 17 32.00 21.59 -34.82
C GLY A 17 31.34 20.96 -36.06
N CYS A 18 30.15 21.43 -36.43
CA CYS A 18 29.95 22.38 -37.55
C CYS A 18 28.50 22.35 -38.06
N SER A 19 27.87 23.52 -37.96
CA SER A 19 26.65 23.96 -38.63
C SER A 19 26.72 23.88 -40.15
N ARG A 20 25.60 23.51 -40.81
CA ARG A 20 25.33 23.90 -42.19
C ARG A 20 23.84 24.16 -42.39
N SER A 21 23.52 25.43 -42.67
CA SER A 21 22.25 25.92 -43.18
C SER A 21 21.97 25.38 -44.57
N GLU A 22 20.76 24.89 -44.84
CA GLU A 22 20.22 24.84 -46.20
C GLU A 22 18.78 25.37 -46.24
N VAL A 23 18.71 26.51 -46.95
CA VAL A 23 17.65 27.28 -47.59
C VAL A 23 16.35 26.52 -47.93
N LEU A 24 15.21 27.05 -47.45
CA LEU A 24 13.86 26.79 -47.97
C LEU A 24 13.63 27.56 -49.28
N PRO A 25 13.00 26.95 -50.31
CA PRO A 25 12.33 27.71 -51.35
C PRO A 25 10.86 27.93 -50.98
N GLU A 26 10.48 29.21 -50.94
CA GLU A 26 9.13 29.72 -51.10
C GLU A 26 8.63 29.40 -52.52
N VAL A 27 7.33 29.12 -52.73
CA VAL A 27 6.50 29.64 -53.85
C VAL A 27 5.07 29.04 -53.87
N THR A 28 4.13 29.98 -53.70
CA THR A 28 2.75 30.12 -54.23
C THR A 28 1.61 29.17 -53.89
N ALA A 29 0.58 29.81 -53.31
CA ALA A 29 -0.82 29.41 -53.30
C ALA A 29 -1.42 29.25 -54.71
N VAL A 30 -2.19 28.18 -54.89
CA VAL A 30 -3.13 28.01 -56.01
C VAL A 30 -4.43 27.43 -55.43
N SER A 31 -5.51 28.20 -55.47
CA SER A 31 -6.88 27.68 -55.32
C SER A 31 -7.29 26.89 -56.57
N PRO A 32 -8.08 25.82 -56.41
CA PRO A 32 -9.00 25.41 -57.45
C PRO A 32 -10.45 25.45 -56.97
N THR A 33 -11.21 26.26 -57.71
CA THR A 33 -12.65 26.30 -57.92
C THR A 33 -13.31 24.91 -57.95
N ALA A 34 -14.29 24.68 -57.08
CA ALA A 34 -15.20 23.54 -57.20
C ALA A 34 -16.34 23.87 -58.19
N ASN A 35 -16.52 23.01 -59.19
CA ASN A 35 -17.60 23.07 -60.15
C ASN A 35 -18.95 22.76 -59.47
N ILE A 36 -19.90 23.65 -59.67
CA ILE A 36 -21.31 23.46 -59.35
C ILE A 36 -21.90 22.52 -60.41
N VAL A 37 -22.38 21.35 -59.98
CA VAL A 37 -23.38 20.59 -60.72
C VAL A 37 -24.66 20.65 -59.91
N GLU A 38 -25.60 21.41 -60.45
CA GLU A 38 -26.98 21.57 -60.01
C GLU A 38 -27.77 20.30 -60.35
N SER A 39 -28.43 19.69 -59.37
CA SER A 39 -29.55 18.78 -59.60
C SER A 39 -30.73 19.15 -58.68
N THR A 40 -31.76 19.72 -59.29
CA THR A 40 -33.07 20.01 -58.70
C THR A 40 -33.92 18.73 -58.61
N PRO A 41 -35.06 18.72 -57.88
CA PRO A 41 -35.40 17.67 -56.93
C PRO A 41 -36.33 16.61 -57.52
N ARG A 42 -36.31 15.41 -56.94
CA ARG A 42 -37.41 14.44 -57.09
C ARG A 42 -38.14 14.31 -55.77
N SER A 43 -39.36 14.82 -55.74
CA SER A 43 -40.28 14.66 -54.62
C SER A 43 -41.02 13.33 -54.71
N THR A 44 -41.35 12.84 -53.51
CA THR A 44 -42.45 11.95 -53.11
C THR A 44 -42.27 10.43 -53.31
N GLU A 45 -41.90 9.76 -52.21
CA GLU A 45 -42.73 8.72 -51.61
C GLU A 45 -42.45 8.67 -50.11
N VAL A 46 -43.50 8.79 -49.29
CA VAL A 46 -43.50 8.57 -47.85
C VAL A 46 -43.81 7.10 -47.63
N PRO A 47 -42.91 6.29 -47.03
CA PRO A 47 -43.30 5.04 -46.42
C PRO A 47 -43.55 5.30 -44.94
N GLU A 48 -44.82 5.47 -44.60
CA GLU A 48 -45.33 5.18 -43.27
C GLU A 48 -45.35 3.66 -43.10
N ALA A 49 -44.44 3.13 -42.29
CA ALA A 49 -44.63 1.85 -41.60
C ALA A 49 -43.69 1.81 -40.39
N ALA A 50 -44.30 1.90 -39.22
CA ALA A 50 -43.70 1.63 -37.94
C ALA A 50 -42.91 0.32 -37.97
N VAL A 51 -41.63 0.39 -37.60
CA VAL A 51 -40.90 -0.81 -37.19
C VAL A 51 -41.38 -1.13 -35.77
N SER A 52 -42.19 -2.19 -35.69
CA SER A 52 -42.55 -2.87 -34.45
C SER A 52 -41.29 -3.17 -33.62
N PRO A 53 -41.35 -3.10 -32.29
CA PRO A 53 -40.18 -3.37 -31.44
C PRO A 53 -39.63 -4.76 -31.75
N ALA A 54 -38.31 -4.86 -31.85
CA ALA A 54 -37.62 -6.13 -31.71
C ALA A 54 -38.14 -6.84 -30.44
N ALA A 55 -38.27 -8.17 -30.51
CA ALA A 55 -38.68 -8.97 -29.36
C ALA A 55 -37.84 -8.56 -28.13
N PRO A 56 -38.46 -8.40 -26.94
CA PRO A 56 -37.74 -7.91 -25.78
C PRO A 56 -36.59 -8.87 -25.46
N ALA A 57 -35.39 -8.33 -25.34
CA ALA A 57 -34.31 -8.99 -24.60
C ALA A 57 -34.90 -9.42 -23.26
N SER A 58 -34.76 -10.71 -22.92
CA SER A 58 -35.38 -11.30 -21.74
C SER A 58 -34.60 -10.89 -20.49
N LEU A 59 -34.83 -9.67 -20.00
CA LEU A 59 -34.32 -9.26 -18.69
C LEU A 59 -34.90 -10.18 -17.61
N ALA A 60 -34.03 -10.89 -16.89
CA ALA A 60 -34.45 -11.95 -15.96
C ALA A 60 -34.38 -11.49 -14.49
N THR A 61 -33.47 -10.58 -14.17
CA THR A 61 -33.09 -10.28 -12.78
C THR A 61 -33.26 -8.81 -12.46
N LEU A 62 -34.17 -8.50 -11.52
CA LEU A 62 -34.28 -7.18 -10.89
C LEU A 62 -33.20 -7.05 -9.82
N VAL A 63 -32.33 -6.06 -9.96
CA VAL A 63 -31.33 -5.67 -8.97
C VAL A 63 -31.79 -4.38 -8.31
N GLU A 64 -31.84 -4.39 -6.99
CA GLU A 64 -32.13 -3.21 -6.18
C GLU A 64 -30.99 -2.98 -5.19
N ALA A 65 -30.41 -1.78 -5.24
CA ALA A 65 -29.62 -1.26 -4.13
C ALA A 65 -30.56 -0.49 -3.23
N ALA A 66 -31.24 -1.21 -2.32
CA ALA A 66 -32.27 -0.63 -1.45
C ALA A 66 -31.75 0.57 -0.65
N ASP A 67 -30.47 0.48 -0.26
CA ASP A 67 -29.73 1.50 0.51
C ASP A 67 -29.41 2.77 -0.28
N TYR A 68 -29.37 2.69 -1.61
CA TYR A 68 -29.07 3.82 -2.50
C TYR A 68 -30.28 4.28 -3.32
N GLY A 69 -31.40 3.54 -3.29
CA GLY A 69 -32.59 3.86 -4.06
C GLY A 69 -32.42 3.72 -5.57
N ILE A 70 -31.50 2.86 -6.02
CA ILE A 70 -31.22 2.60 -7.43
C ILE A 70 -31.72 1.19 -7.78
N THR A 71 -32.41 1.06 -8.90
CA THR A 71 -32.87 -0.24 -9.42
C THR A 71 -32.66 -0.35 -10.91
N PHE A 72 -32.33 -1.54 -11.40
CA PHE A 72 -32.33 -1.88 -12.83
C PHE A 72 -32.55 -3.37 -13.01
N GLN A 73 -32.73 -3.79 -14.26
CA GLN A 73 -32.80 -5.19 -14.65
C GLN A 73 -31.68 -5.52 -15.63
N TYR A 74 -31.19 -6.76 -15.57
CA TYR A 74 -30.16 -7.23 -16.48
C TYR A 74 -30.42 -8.70 -16.89
N ASP A 75 -29.79 -9.11 -17.99
CA ASP A 75 -29.76 -10.50 -18.45
C ASP A 75 -28.64 -11.24 -17.71
N GLU A 76 -28.93 -12.43 -17.17
CA GLU A 76 -27.95 -13.25 -16.44
C GLU A 76 -26.71 -13.61 -17.28
N ALA A 77 -26.80 -13.54 -18.62
CA ALA A 77 -25.65 -13.69 -19.51
C ALA A 77 -24.62 -12.55 -19.37
N LEU A 78 -25.00 -11.38 -18.82
CA LEU A 78 -24.09 -10.26 -18.61
C LEU A 78 -23.21 -10.43 -17.37
N ALA A 79 -23.71 -11.12 -16.33
CA ALA A 79 -22.98 -11.36 -15.07
C ALA A 79 -23.68 -12.40 -14.19
N GLU A 80 -22.90 -13.13 -13.39
CA GLU A 80 -23.46 -14.00 -12.36
C GLU A 80 -24.03 -13.20 -11.18
N ALA A 81 -23.39 -12.08 -10.84
CA ALA A 81 -23.87 -11.20 -9.78
C ALA A 81 -23.46 -9.74 -10.02
N VAL A 82 -24.22 -8.82 -9.42
CA VAL A 82 -23.90 -7.39 -9.36
C VAL A 82 -23.50 -7.04 -7.93
N THR A 83 -22.32 -6.45 -7.76
CA THR A 83 -21.85 -5.90 -6.48
C THR A 83 -22.00 -4.38 -6.48
N TRP A 84 -22.30 -3.81 -5.32
CA TRP A 84 -22.50 -2.38 -5.14
C TRP A 84 -21.43 -1.82 -4.20
N GLU A 85 -20.87 -0.67 -4.57
CA GLU A 85 -19.82 0.01 -3.82
C GLU A 85 -20.16 1.51 -3.75
N LEU A 86 -20.08 2.13 -2.58
CA LEU A 86 -19.89 3.57 -2.49
C LEU A 86 -18.38 3.83 -2.58
N ARG A 87 -17.93 4.30 -3.74
CA ARG A 87 -16.53 4.57 -4.01
C ARG A 87 -16.20 5.99 -3.61
N ALA A 88 -15.18 6.13 -2.76
CA ALA A 88 -14.65 7.44 -2.41
C ALA A 88 -14.10 8.14 -3.65
N GLY A 89 -14.47 9.40 -3.83
CA GLY A 89 -13.94 10.25 -4.88
C GLY A 89 -12.53 10.72 -4.59
N ARG A 90 -11.88 11.33 -5.60
CA ARG A 90 -10.65 12.09 -5.42
C ARG A 90 -10.99 13.58 -5.42
N PRO A 91 -10.81 14.31 -4.30
CA PRO A 91 -10.99 15.75 -4.29
C PRO A 91 -9.93 16.43 -5.16
N ALA A 92 -10.25 17.61 -5.70
CA ALA A 92 -9.26 18.44 -6.38
C ALA A 92 -8.12 18.80 -5.40
N SER A 93 -6.87 18.67 -5.84
CA SER A 93 -5.70 19.03 -5.02
C SER A 93 -5.62 20.54 -4.81
N ASP A 94 -5.22 20.97 -3.61
CA ASP A 94 -4.85 22.37 -3.30
C ASP A 94 -3.52 22.80 -3.97
N THR A 95 -2.79 21.86 -4.59
CA THR A 95 -1.57 22.10 -5.37
C THR A 95 -1.80 21.69 -6.84
N PRO A 96 -2.29 22.62 -7.70
CA PRO A 96 -2.71 22.31 -9.06
C PRO A 96 -1.58 21.87 -10.00
N GLU A 97 -0.33 22.14 -9.65
CA GLU A 97 0.85 21.98 -10.52
C GLU A 97 1.26 20.51 -10.75
N ASN A 98 0.83 19.58 -9.89
CA ASN A 98 1.12 18.13 -9.99
C ASN A 98 -0.14 17.27 -10.15
N ASP A 99 -1.29 17.90 -10.35
CA ASP A 99 -2.59 17.25 -10.41
C ASP A 99 -3.04 17.17 -11.86
N PHE A 100 -2.84 16.01 -12.48
CA PHE A 100 -3.17 15.80 -13.89
C PHE A 100 -4.70 15.86 -14.18
N GLY A 101 -5.55 15.89 -13.15
CA GLY A 101 -6.94 16.34 -13.21
C GLY A 101 -7.96 15.39 -13.83
N PHE A 102 -7.54 14.25 -14.40
CA PHE A 102 -8.42 13.26 -15.04
C PHE A 102 -9.07 12.26 -14.05
N ASP A 103 -8.55 12.16 -12.83
CA ASP A 103 -9.02 11.25 -11.79
C ASP A 103 -9.78 11.98 -10.67
N ILE A 104 -10.09 13.27 -10.84
CA ILE A 104 -10.92 14.03 -9.92
C ILE A 104 -12.38 13.70 -10.17
N MET A 105 -13.03 13.22 -9.12
CA MET A 105 -14.42 12.81 -9.13
C MET A 105 -14.95 12.83 -7.70
N PRO A 106 -16.24 13.09 -7.48
CA PRO A 106 -16.82 13.03 -6.14
C PRO A 106 -17.00 11.58 -5.70
N ASP A 107 -17.37 11.39 -4.43
CA ASP A 107 -17.93 10.13 -3.97
C ASP A 107 -19.09 9.72 -4.87
N HIS A 108 -19.12 8.46 -5.29
CA HIS A 108 -20.06 7.96 -6.28
C HIS A 108 -20.37 6.49 -6.04
N ILE A 109 -21.54 6.06 -6.49
CA ILE A 109 -21.98 4.67 -6.34
C ILE A 109 -21.61 3.91 -7.61
N VAL A 110 -21.07 2.70 -7.48
CA VAL A 110 -20.74 1.83 -8.61
C VAL A 110 -21.45 0.50 -8.44
N ALA A 111 -22.13 0.07 -9.49
CA ALA A 111 -22.63 -1.29 -9.68
C ALA A 111 -21.67 -2.04 -10.62
N THR A 112 -20.97 -3.05 -10.09
CA THR A 112 -19.97 -3.82 -10.82
C THR A 112 -20.51 -5.21 -11.16
N PHE A 113 -20.34 -5.62 -12.42
CA PHE A 113 -20.87 -6.87 -12.96
C PHE A 113 -19.80 -7.97 -12.86
N THR A 114 -19.99 -8.91 -11.93
CA THR A 114 -18.99 -9.93 -11.54
C THR A 114 -19.13 -11.23 -12.32
N ASN A 115 -17.99 -11.93 -12.48
CA ASN A 115 -17.84 -13.19 -13.21
C ASN A 115 -18.47 -13.15 -14.63
N ASN A 116 -17.93 -12.23 -15.44
CA ASN A 116 -18.46 -11.85 -16.74
C ASN A 116 -17.84 -12.68 -17.89
N TYR A 117 -18.33 -12.48 -19.11
CA TYR A 117 -17.75 -12.96 -20.37
C TYR A 117 -16.42 -12.23 -20.75
N ALA A 118 -15.83 -11.42 -19.85
CA ALA A 118 -14.63 -10.66 -20.15
C ALA A 118 -13.40 -11.55 -20.03
N VAL A 119 -12.65 -11.57 -21.12
CA VAL A 119 -11.53 -12.45 -21.35
C VAL A 119 -10.29 -11.96 -20.62
N ASP A 120 -9.54 -12.93 -20.13
CA ASP A 120 -8.20 -12.86 -19.57
C ASP A 120 -7.26 -12.00 -20.45
N TRP A 121 -7.09 -10.68 -20.24
CA TRP A 121 -6.09 -9.88 -20.99
C TRP A 121 -5.45 -8.72 -20.20
N GLU A 122 -4.12 -8.73 -20.20
CA GLU A 122 -3.14 -7.79 -19.62
C GLU A 122 -3.09 -6.40 -20.33
N LEU A 123 -3.53 -6.29 -21.58
CA LEU A 123 -3.32 -5.10 -22.43
C LEU A 123 -4.36 -3.98 -22.25
N TYR A 124 -5.52 -4.27 -21.67
CA TYR A 124 -6.51 -3.24 -21.29
C TYR A 124 -6.00 -2.37 -20.12
N ARG A 125 -4.99 -2.84 -19.38
CA ARG A 125 -4.55 -2.30 -18.08
C ARG A 125 -3.83 -0.94 -18.15
N THR A 126 -3.36 -0.51 -19.31
CA THR A 126 -2.37 0.58 -19.38
C THR A 126 -2.78 1.80 -20.21
N ALA A 127 -3.78 1.70 -21.08
CA ALA A 127 -3.99 2.74 -22.10
C ALA A 127 -4.94 3.89 -21.70
N VAL A 128 -5.89 3.70 -20.76
CA VAL A 128 -6.97 4.70 -20.58
C VAL A 128 -7.54 4.96 -19.18
N ASN A 129 -7.01 4.38 -18.10
CA ASN A 129 -7.53 4.59 -16.73
C ASN A 129 -9.04 4.33 -16.51
N LEU A 130 -9.71 3.61 -17.42
CA LEU A 130 -11.07 3.12 -17.18
C LEU A 130 -10.99 1.83 -16.36
N THR A 131 -11.82 1.72 -15.33
CA THR A 131 -11.92 0.51 -14.52
C THR A 131 -12.23 -0.70 -15.40
N THR A 132 -11.49 -1.77 -15.21
CA THR A 132 -11.35 -2.94 -16.10
C THR A 132 -12.58 -3.87 -16.14
N GLN A 133 -13.69 -3.48 -15.50
CA GLN A 133 -14.86 -4.33 -15.28
C GLN A 133 -16.13 -3.65 -15.84
N PRO A 134 -17.07 -4.41 -16.43
CA PRO A 134 -18.37 -3.88 -16.82
C PRO A 134 -19.07 -3.31 -15.59
N GLN A 135 -19.53 -2.06 -15.69
CA GLN A 135 -20.04 -1.33 -14.54
C GLN A 135 -21.03 -0.23 -14.93
N ILE A 136 -21.79 0.22 -13.93
CA ILE A 136 -22.61 1.43 -13.97
C ILE A 136 -22.21 2.30 -12.78
N ALA A 137 -21.77 3.53 -13.04
CA ALA A 137 -21.39 4.50 -12.03
C ALA A 137 -22.41 5.64 -11.96
N PHE A 138 -22.76 6.05 -10.75
CA PHE A 138 -23.74 7.08 -10.44
C PHE A 138 -23.06 8.18 -9.62
N PHE A 139 -22.99 9.39 -10.16
CA PHE A 139 -22.31 10.52 -9.53
C PHE A 139 -23.30 11.63 -9.16
N PRO A 140 -23.06 12.38 -8.05
CA PRO A 140 -23.78 13.61 -7.77
C PRO A 140 -23.39 14.68 -8.81
N ALA A 141 -24.28 14.96 -9.78
CA ALA A 141 -23.96 15.78 -10.96
C ALA A 141 -23.56 17.21 -10.59
N ALA A 142 -24.27 17.81 -9.62
CA ALA A 142 -23.96 19.18 -9.18
C ALA A 142 -22.60 19.26 -8.48
N ALA A 143 -22.28 18.30 -7.61
CA ALA A 143 -20.99 18.25 -6.94
C ALA A 143 -19.88 18.00 -7.97
N TYR A 144 -20.06 17.03 -8.86
CA TYR A 144 -19.05 16.71 -9.87
C TYR A 144 -18.77 17.90 -10.80
N SER A 145 -19.82 18.55 -11.29
CA SER A 145 -19.70 19.75 -12.14
C SER A 145 -18.96 20.90 -11.48
N GLN A 146 -18.90 20.97 -10.14
CA GLN A 146 -18.22 22.04 -9.40
C GLN A 146 -16.77 21.72 -9.07
N MET A 147 -16.31 20.49 -9.26
CA MET A 147 -14.95 20.09 -8.88
C MET A 147 -13.88 20.63 -9.85
N ARG A 148 -14.21 20.77 -11.14
CA ARG A 148 -13.30 21.26 -12.20
C ARG A 148 -14.07 21.88 -13.37
N GLU A 149 -13.42 22.81 -14.06
CA GLU A 149 -13.96 23.44 -15.28
C GLU A 149 -14.19 22.43 -16.42
N THR A 150 -13.29 21.45 -16.60
CA THR A 150 -13.46 20.39 -17.60
C THR A 150 -14.69 19.53 -17.34
N ALA A 151 -14.94 19.16 -16.08
CA ALA A 151 -16.15 18.45 -15.69
C ALA A 151 -17.40 19.29 -15.97
N GLN A 152 -17.37 20.59 -15.64
CA GLN A 152 -18.47 21.51 -15.94
C GLN A 152 -18.76 21.58 -17.45
N GLN A 153 -17.74 21.74 -18.28
CA GLN A 153 -17.88 21.80 -19.75
C GLN A 153 -18.53 20.53 -20.30
N GLN A 154 -18.06 19.35 -19.87
CA GLN A 154 -18.63 18.06 -20.27
C GLN A 154 -20.09 17.91 -19.85
N PHE A 155 -20.48 18.39 -18.66
CA PHE A 155 -21.89 18.41 -18.25
C PHE A 155 -22.76 19.35 -19.09
N ASP A 156 -22.24 20.52 -19.45
CA ASP A 156 -22.96 21.48 -20.28
C ASP A 156 -23.12 20.99 -21.73
N GLU A 157 -22.08 20.36 -22.28
CA GLU A 157 -22.11 19.68 -23.58
C GLU A 157 -23.10 18.51 -23.58
N LEU A 158 -23.09 17.68 -22.52
CA LEU A 158 -24.06 16.59 -22.39
C LEU A 158 -25.50 17.12 -22.33
N ARG A 159 -25.77 18.16 -21.55
CA ARG A 159 -27.10 18.77 -21.48
C ARG A 159 -27.55 19.30 -22.83
N LEU A 160 -26.66 19.98 -23.57
CA LEU A 160 -26.95 20.49 -24.90
C LEU A 160 -27.22 19.36 -25.90
N LEU A 161 -26.37 18.33 -25.89
CA LEU A 161 -26.50 17.16 -26.75
C LEU A 161 -27.83 16.43 -26.52
N LEU A 162 -28.25 16.26 -25.26
CA LEU A 162 -29.52 15.61 -24.91
C LEU A 162 -30.75 16.46 -25.24
N GLN A 163 -30.58 17.79 -25.29
CA GLN A 163 -31.62 18.73 -25.68
C GLN A 163 -31.81 18.77 -27.21
N GLU A 164 -30.72 18.88 -27.96
CA GLU A 164 -30.74 19.08 -29.41
C GLU A 164 -30.89 17.76 -30.19
N ARG A 165 -30.36 16.67 -29.64
CA ARG A 165 -30.36 15.33 -30.24
C ARG A 165 -29.97 15.32 -31.73
N PRO A 166 -28.80 15.88 -32.10
CA PRO A 166 -28.36 15.92 -33.48
C PRO A 166 -28.18 14.51 -34.05
N ALA A 167 -28.44 14.34 -35.34
CA ALA A 167 -28.21 13.06 -36.03
C ALA A 167 -26.71 12.73 -36.15
N GLN A 168 -25.86 13.76 -36.24
CA GLN A 168 -24.41 13.68 -36.28
C GLN A 168 -23.83 14.84 -35.46
N PRO A 169 -23.42 14.63 -34.21
CA PRO A 169 -22.76 15.65 -33.41
C PRO A 169 -21.36 15.95 -33.98
N GLU A 170 -20.92 17.19 -33.81
CA GLU A 170 -19.56 17.62 -34.16
C GLU A 170 -18.65 17.52 -32.93
N GLY A 171 -17.41 17.04 -33.10
CA GLY A 171 -16.43 16.94 -32.00
C GLY A 171 -16.54 15.67 -31.16
N GLU A 172 -15.86 15.65 -30.01
CA GLU A 172 -15.89 14.53 -29.06
C GLU A 172 -17.24 14.45 -28.32
N LEU A 173 -17.67 13.22 -28.01
CA LEU A 173 -18.88 13.00 -27.22
C LEU A 173 -18.55 13.07 -25.72
N PRO A 174 -19.45 13.65 -24.91
CA PRO A 174 -19.19 13.83 -23.48
C PRO A 174 -18.93 12.51 -22.75
N PHE A 175 -17.90 12.48 -21.92
CA PHE A 175 -17.52 11.31 -21.14
C PHE A 175 -16.87 11.73 -19.82
N LEU A 176 -17.47 11.32 -18.71
CA LEU A 176 -16.91 11.51 -17.37
C LEU A 176 -16.82 10.17 -16.60
N PRO A 177 -15.78 9.97 -15.77
CA PRO A 177 -14.59 10.84 -15.63
C PRO A 177 -13.77 10.96 -16.92
N PRO A 178 -13.18 12.13 -17.22
CA PRO A 178 -12.52 12.35 -18.50
C PRO A 178 -11.22 11.53 -18.55
N PRO A 179 -11.02 10.67 -19.56
CA PRO A 179 -9.77 9.95 -19.70
C PRO A 179 -8.64 10.90 -20.09
N ASN A 180 -7.40 10.55 -19.73
CA ASN A 180 -6.21 11.25 -20.22
C ASN A 180 -5.87 10.84 -21.65
N ALA A 181 -6.83 10.82 -22.56
CA ALA A 181 -6.67 10.26 -23.90
C ALA A 181 -7.68 10.90 -24.86
N HIS A 182 -7.36 10.90 -26.16
CA HIS A 182 -8.25 11.43 -27.20
C HIS A 182 -9.32 10.39 -27.54
N GLN A 183 -10.53 10.84 -27.88
CA GLN A 183 -11.59 9.96 -28.35
C GLN A 183 -11.38 9.61 -29.83
N ASP A 184 -10.83 8.43 -30.11
CA ASP A 184 -10.45 8.04 -31.47
C ASP A 184 -11.64 7.81 -32.41
N LEU A 185 -12.76 7.33 -31.88
CA LEU A 185 -13.94 7.00 -32.69
C LEU A 185 -15.25 7.08 -31.91
N GLN A 186 -16.33 7.31 -32.64
CA GLN A 186 -17.70 7.27 -32.14
C GLN A 186 -18.56 6.46 -33.12
N ALA A 187 -18.87 5.22 -32.76
CA ALA A 187 -19.72 4.35 -33.58
C ALA A 187 -21.01 3.99 -32.86
N GLN A 188 -22.03 3.59 -33.61
CA GLN A 188 -23.30 3.11 -33.10
C GLN A 188 -23.92 4.09 -32.08
N MET A 189 -23.93 5.40 -32.40
CA MET A 189 -24.50 6.40 -31.49
C MET A 189 -26.03 6.31 -31.48
N ALA A 190 -26.63 6.33 -30.29
CA ALA A 190 -28.07 6.43 -30.11
C ALA A 190 -28.44 7.20 -28.84
N PHE A 191 -29.55 7.94 -28.87
CA PHE A 191 -30.14 8.53 -27.68
C PHE A 191 -31.05 7.51 -26.99
N LEU A 192 -30.78 7.22 -25.72
CA LEU A 192 -31.61 6.33 -24.91
C LEU A 192 -32.30 7.11 -23.80
N SER A 193 -33.46 6.61 -23.38
CA SER A 193 -34.17 7.07 -22.18
C SER A 193 -34.31 5.90 -21.22
N PHE A 194 -34.15 6.17 -19.94
CA PHE A 194 -34.43 5.25 -18.84
C PHE A 194 -35.59 5.77 -17.99
N GLN A 195 -36.01 5.02 -16.98
CA GLN A 195 -37.30 5.25 -16.29
C GLN A 195 -37.47 6.69 -15.78
N ASN A 196 -36.38 7.35 -15.42
CA ASN A 196 -36.39 8.72 -14.95
C ASN A 196 -35.22 9.56 -15.48
N GLY A 197 -34.77 9.34 -16.71
CA GLY A 197 -33.75 10.19 -17.33
C GLY A 197 -33.43 9.83 -18.76
N SER A 198 -32.38 10.45 -19.30
CA SER A 198 -31.95 10.21 -20.67
C SER A 198 -30.46 10.43 -20.84
N GLY A 199 -29.89 9.83 -21.87
CA GLY A 199 -28.48 9.91 -22.19
C GLY A 199 -28.19 9.56 -23.65
N VAL A 200 -26.91 9.54 -23.98
CA VAL A 200 -26.38 9.09 -25.27
C VAL A 200 -25.57 7.82 -25.03
N ARG A 201 -25.80 6.78 -25.85
CA ARG A 201 -24.94 5.59 -25.91
C ARG A 201 -24.16 5.58 -27.21
N TYR A 202 -22.95 5.04 -27.16
CA TYR A 202 -22.08 4.88 -28.32
C TYR A 202 -20.98 3.85 -28.01
N LEU A 203 -20.34 3.36 -29.06
CA LEU A 203 -19.11 2.59 -28.98
C LEU A 203 -17.93 3.52 -29.22
N THR A 204 -16.89 3.39 -28.40
CA THR A 204 -15.72 4.26 -28.48
C THR A 204 -14.45 3.50 -28.12
N GLN A 205 -13.33 4.11 -28.51
CA GLN A 205 -11.99 3.82 -28.01
C GLN A 205 -11.37 5.16 -27.61
N TYR A 206 -10.48 5.12 -26.63
CA TYR A 206 -9.64 6.25 -26.28
C TYR A 206 -8.17 5.84 -26.35
N ALA A 207 -7.32 6.69 -26.91
CA ALA A 207 -5.88 6.45 -26.98
C ALA A 207 -5.04 7.72 -26.86
N GLN A 208 -3.82 7.59 -26.32
CA GLN A 208 -2.79 8.64 -26.35
C GLN A 208 -1.87 8.52 -27.57
N GLU A 209 -1.76 7.32 -28.13
CA GLU A 209 -0.93 7.00 -29.29
C GLU A 209 -1.80 6.47 -30.44
N SER A 210 -1.25 6.45 -31.65
CA SER A 210 -1.93 5.92 -32.84
C SER A 210 -2.06 4.40 -32.77
N ILE A 211 -3.09 3.89 -32.08
CA ILE A 211 -3.37 2.46 -31.94
C ILE A 211 -4.54 2.03 -32.82
N GLN A 212 -4.50 0.79 -33.30
CA GLN A 212 -5.57 0.20 -34.10
C GLN A 212 -6.81 -0.12 -33.25
N VAL A 213 -7.97 -0.07 -33.90
CA VAL A 213 -9.26 -0.42 -33.29
C VAL A 213 -9.36 -1.93 -33.14
N SER A 214 -9.65 -2.43 -31.93
CA SER A 214 -9.66 -3.86 -31.62
C SER A 214 -10.71 -4.23 -30.58
N ASN A 215 -10.99 -5.53 -30.44
CA ASN A 215 -11.81 -6.09 -29.35
C ASN A 215 -11.18 -5.90 -27.95
N GLN A 216 -9.93 -5.42 -27.88
CA GLN A 216 -9.22 -5.07 -26.66
C GLN A 216 -9.31 -3.58 -26.33
N SER A 217 -9.92 -2.75 -27.15
CA SER A 217 -9.90 -1.29 -26.97
C SER A 217 -11.25 -0.62 -27.20
N VAL A 218 -12.17 -1.28 -27.92
CA VAL A 218 -13.56 -0.82 -28.10
C VAL A 218 -14.42 -1.23 -26.92
N PHE A 219 -15.27 -0.31 -26.45
CA PHE A 219 -16.27 -0.58 -25.43
C PHE A 219 -17.56 0.19 -25.69
N TYR A 220 -18.66 -0.34 -25.14
CA TYR A 220 -19.95 0.33 -25.04
C TYR A 220 -19.93 1.29 -23.89
N THR A 221 -20.43 2.50 -24.14
CA THR A 221 -20.68 3.45 -23.06
C THR A 221 -22.03 4.14 -23.23
N PHE A 222 -22.66 4.46 -22.10
CA PHE A 222 -23.81 5.35 -22.02
C PHE A 222 -23.55 6.45 -21.01
N GLN A 223 -23.82 7.69 -21.41
CA GLN A 223 -23.59 8.90 -20.63
C GLN A 223 -24.91 9.66 -20.52
N GLY A 224 -25.45 9.77 -19.31
CA GLY A 224 -26.81 10.27 -19.09
C GLY A 224 -27.03 11.01 -17.79
N LEU A 225 -28.16 11.72 -17.74
CA LEU A 225 -28.61 12.47 -16.57
C LEU A 225 -30.03 12.02 -16.19
N THR A 226 -30.31 11.99 -14.89
CA THR A 226 -31.67 11.92 -14.38
C THR A 226 -32.46 13.15 -14.79
N THR A 227 -33.80 13.05 -14.81
CA THR A 227 -34.71 14.11 -15.26
C THR A 227 -34.63 15.36 -14.38
N ASP A 228 -34.32 15.19 -13.09
CA ASP A 228 -34.04 16.27 -12.14
C ASP A 228 -32.63 16.87 -12.32
N GLY A 229 -31.76 16.24 -13.11
CA GLY A 229 -30.38 16.65 -13.33
C GLY A 229 -29.46 16.46 -12.13
N GLU A 230 -29.91 15.78 -11.07
CA GLU A 230 -29.14 15.62 -9.83
C GLU A 230 -28.13 14.47 -9.90
N THR A 231 -28.42 13.42 -10.67
CA THR A 231 -27.53 12.26 -10.82
C THR A 231 -27.05 12.11 -12.25
N TYR A 232 -25.74 11.96 -12.38
CA TYR A 232 -25.07 11.57 -13.60
C TYR A 232 -24.84 10.06 -13.62
N VAL A 233 -25.15 9.43 -14.74
CA VAL A 233 -25.06 7.98 -14.93
C VAL A 233 -24.07 7.70 -16.05
N SER A 234 -22.99 6.99 -15.72
CA SER A 234 -21.95 6.55 -16.65
C SER A 234 -21.95 5.02 -16.68
N VAL A 235 -22.24 4.44 -17.83
CA VAL A 235 -22.26 2.99 -18.05
C VAL A 235 -21.08 2.64 -18.94
N SER A 236 -20.36 1.56 -18.61
CA SER A 236 -19.23 1.08 -19.41
C SER A 236 -19.22 -0.44 -19.46
N PHE A 237 -19.26 -1.02 -20.65
CA PHE A 237 -19.23 -2.46 -20.89
C PHE A 237 -18.26 -2.78 -22.03
N PRO A 238 -17.31 -3.71 -21.85
CA PRO A 238 -16.54 -4.23 -22.98
C PRO A 238 -17.46 -4.84 -24.02
N VAL A 239 -17.21 -4.57 -25.30
CA VAL A 239 -17.94 -5.20 -26.40
C VAL A 239 -16.97 -5.74 -27.44
N ARG A 240 -17.40 -6.77 -28.15
CA ARG A 240 -16.60 -7.43 -29.18
C ARG A 240 -17.38 -7.60 -30.45
N SER A 241 -16.68 -7.64 -31.57
CA SER A 241 -17.24 -8.05 -32.85
C SER A 241 -16.25 -8.94 -33.59
N ALA A 242 -16.77 -9.90 -34.36
CA ALA A 242 -15.95 -10.72 -35.25
C ALA A 242 -15.24 -9.91 -36.35
N THR A 243 -15.71 -8.68 -36.62
CA THR A 243 -15.12 -7.76 -37.60
C THR A 243 -13.84 -7.09 -37.08
N LEU A 244 -13.63 -7.05 -35.76
CA LEU A 244 -12.47 -6.44 -35.15
C LEU A 244 -11.39 -7.51 -34.81
N PRO A 245 -10.10 -7.15 -34.89
CA PRO A 245 -9.04 -8.01 -34.40
C PRO A 245 -9.12 -8.18 -32.89
N ASN A 246 -8.68 -9.35 -32.40
CA ASN A 246 -8.67 -9.65 -30.96
C ASN A 246 -7.50 -9.03 -30.20
N GLU A 247 -6.42 -8.65 -30.89
CA GLU A 247 -5.20 -8.10 -30.28
C GLU A 247 -4.93 -6.70 -30.84
N VAL A 248 -4.45 -5.80 -29.97
CA VAL A 248 -3.89 -4.51 -30.39
C VAL A 248 -2.57 -4.76 -31.10
N TYR A 249 -2.51 -4.43 -32.39
CA TYR A 249 -1.25 -4.45 -33.13
C TYR A 249 -0.60 -3.06 -33.05
N PHE A 250 0.45 -2.94 -32.23
CA PHE A 250 1.35 -1.79 -32.25
C PHE A 250 2.24 -1.87 -33.50
N ASP A 251 1.78 -1.27 -34.61
CA ASP A 251 2.69 -1.02 -35.73
C ASP A 251 3.31 0.37 -35.56
N ALA A 252 4.52 0.41 -35.00
CA ALA A 252 5.34 1.62 -34.97
C ALA A 252 5.69 2.14 -36.39
N ASN A 253 5.35 1.40 -37.45
CA ASN A 253 5.45 1.78 -38.86
C ASN A 253 4.08 1.94 -39.54
N PHE A 254 2.99 2.17 -38.80
CA PHE A 254 1.72 2.54 -39.41
C PHE A 254 1.92 3.81 -40.25
N THR A 255 1.97 3.63 -41.58
CA THR A 255 2.26 4.66 -42.58
C THR A 255 1.00 5.12 -43.31
N GLY A 256 -0.16 4.60 -42.92
CA GLY A 256 -1.47 5.01 -43.43
C GLY A 256 -1.95 6.32 -42.79
N ASP A 257 -2.93 6.98 -43.42
CA ASP A 257 -3.61 8.10 -42.79
C ASP A 257 -4.53 7.56 -41.68
N LEU A 258 -4.17 7.83 -40.42
CA LEU A 258 -4.91 7.39 -39.24
C LEU A 258 -6.36 7.89 -39.27
N ALA A 259 -6.60 9.10 -39.80
CA ALA A 259 -7.94 9.66 -39.88
C ALA A 259 -8.83 8.86 -40.84
N ASP A 260 -8.29 8.48 -42.01
CA ASP A 260 -9.00 7.63 -42.97
C ASP A 260 -9.28 6.23 -42.39
N TYR A 261 -8.31 5.66 -41.66
CA TYR A 261 -8.48 4.38 -40.99
C TYR A 261 -9.57 4.42 -39.91
N LEU A 262 -9.53 5.42 -39.01
CA LEU A 262 -10.53 5.58 -37.96
C LEU A 262 -11.92 5.88 -38.55
N SER A 263 -11.99 6.66 -39.63
CA SER A 263 -13.24 6.89 -40.37
C SER A 263 -13.79 5.60 -40.96
N GLN A 264 -12.94 4.74 -41.55
CA GLN A 264 -13.37 3.46 -42.10
C GLN A 264 -13.80 2.49 -41.00
N ALA A 265 -13.03 2.37 -39.91
CA ALA A 265 -13.38 1.54 -38.76
C ALA A 265 -14.72 1.97 -38.14
N THR A 266 -14.95 3.27 -38.03
CA THR A 266 -16.23 3.84 -37.57
C THR A 266 -17.37 3.47 -38.52
N ALA A 267 -17.17 3.57 -39.84
CA ALA A 267 -18.18 3.17 -40.83
C ALA A 267 -18.49 1.68 -40.78
N ASP A 268 -17.46 0.83 -40.62
CA ASP A 268 -17.61 -0.62 -40.51
C ASP A 268 -18.43 -0.98 -39.26
N LEU A 269 -18.09 -0.41 -38.10
CA LEU A 269 -18.83 -0.61 -36.85
C LEU A 269 -20.27 -0.12 -36.94
N ASN A 270 -20.53 1.01 -37.60
CA ASN A 270 -21.89 1.53 -37.85
C ASN A 270 -22.72 0.63 -38.79
N GLY A 271 -22.06 -0.16 -39.64
CA GLY A 271 -22.73 -1.09 -40.55
C GLY A 271 -23.21 -2.39 -39.91
N LEU A 272 -22.75 -2.70 -38.69
CA LEU A 272 -23.09 -3.91 -37.97
C LEU A 272 -24.48 -3.83 -37.30
N ALA A 273 -25.16 -4.97 -37.20
CA ALA A 273 -26.37 -5.11 -36.40
C ALA A 273 -26.02 -5.27 -34.91
N ALA A 274 -26.98 -4.98 -34.03
CA ALA A 274 -26.78 -5.10 -32.57
C ALA A 274 -26.32 -6.51 -32.12
N ALA A 275 -26.86 -7.55 -32.77
CA ALA A 275 -26.52 -8.95 -32.52
C ALA A 275 -25.17 -9.39 -33.10
N ASP A 276 -24.50 -8.54 -33.89
CA ASP A 276 -23.13 -8.78 -34.37
C ASP A 276 -22.07 -8.38 -33.32
N PHE A 277 -22.53 -7.86 -32.17
CA PHE A 277 -21.72 -7.57 -31.00
C PHE A 277 -21.95 -8.59 -29.90
N GLU A 278 -20.90 -8.85 -29.13
CA GLU A 278 -20.95 -9.65 -27.92
C GLU A 278 -20.47 -8.80 -26.72
N PRO A 279 -21.36 -8.51 -25.75
CA PRO A 279 -22.79 -8.83 -25.72
C PRO A 279 -23.60 -8.08 -26.78
N ASP A 280 -24.79 -8.58 -27.06
CA ASP A 280 -25.75 -7.91 -27.95
C ASP A 280 -26.05 -6.49 -27.42
N LEU A 281 -25.88 -5.48 -28.29
CA LEU A 281 -26.12 -4.08 -27.91
C LEU A 281 -27.57 -3.85 -27.47
N ALA A 282 -28.54 -4.60 -28.00
CA ALA A 282 -29.92 -4.50 -27.59
C ALA A 282 -30.14 -4.96 -26.13
N THR A 283 -29.34 -5.90 -25.64
CA THR A 283 -29.36 -6.34 -24.24
C THR A 283 -28.78 -5.27 -23.32
N LEU A 284 -27.69 -4.62 -23.72
CA LEU A 284 -27.12 -3.48 -22.98
C LEU A 284 -28.06 -2.26 -22.98
N ASP A 285 -28.66 -1.94 -24.13
CA ASP A 285 -29.65 -0.86 -24.25
C ASP A 285 -30.89 -1.13 -23.38
N ALA A 286 -31.33 -2.39 -23.26
CA ALA A 286 -32.44 -2.78 -22.39
C ALA A 286 -32.10 -2.65 -20.90
N LEU A 287 -30.87 -3.00 -20.50
CA LEU A 287 -30.36 -2.74 -19.15
C LEU A 287 -30.40 -1.24 -18.86
N VAL A 288 -29.87 -0.40 -19.75
CA VAL A 288 -29.89 1.06 -19.57
C VAL A 288 -31.33 1.58 -19.46
N ALA A 289 -32.24 1.14 -20.35
CA ALA A 289 -33.64 1.57 -20.33
C ALA A 289 -34.38 1.18 -19.03
N SER A 290 -33.93 0.13 -18.35
CA SER A 290 -34.53 -0.34 -17.10
C SER A 290 -34.11 0.47 -15.86
N LEU A 291 -33.05 1.28 -15.96
CA LEU A 291 -32.52 2.07 -14.84
C LEU A 291 -33.59 2.99 -14.25
N LEU A 292 -33.66 3.00 -12.93
CA LEU A 292 -34.45 3.92 -12.13
C LEU A 292 -33.59 4.38 -10.94
N VAL A 293 -33.42 5.69 -10.82
CA VAL A 293 -32.62 6.33 -9.77
C VAL A 293 -33.55 7.20 -8.92
N LYS A 294 -33.84 6.83 -7.68
CA LYS A 294 -34.77 7.62 -6.84
C LYS A 294 -34.18 9.02 -6.54
N PRO A 295 -34.98 10.10 -6.43
CA PRO A 295 -34.51 11.48 -6.20
C PRO A 295 -33.84 11.75 -4.83
N THR A 296 -33.45 10.73 -4.08
CA THR A 296 -32.87 10.85 -2.73
C THR A 296 -31.70 9.89 -2.58
N VAL A 297 -30.93 9.67 -3.67
CA VAL A 297 -29.71 8.87 -3.60
C VAL A 297 -28.77 9.51 -2.58
N SER A 298 -28.45 8.78 -1.52
CA SER A 298 -27.45 9.19 -0.54
C SER A 298 -26.08 8.78 -1.04
N PHE A 299 -25.24 9.77 -1.37
CA PHE A 299 -23.82 9.58 -1.66
C PHE A 299 -22.96 9.63 -0.38
N THR A 300 -23.60 9.65 0.79
CA THR A 300 -22.94 9.57 2.10
C THR A 300 -22.86 8.11 2.53
N ALA A 301 -21.68 7.69 3.01
CA ALA A 301 -21.52 6.38 3.63
C ALA A 301 -22.57 6.21 4.73
N LEU A 302 -23.36 5.13 4.65
CA LEU A 302 -24.23 4.75 5.76
C LEU A 302 -23.35 4.58 6.99
N GLU A 303 -23.81 5.09 8.16
CA GLU A 303 -23.09 4.86 9.42
C GLU A 303 -22.75 3.38 9.53
N PRO A 304 -21.50 3.03 9.90
CA PRO A 304 -21.13 1.65 10.06
C PRO A 304 -21.96 1.06 11.19
N VAL A 305 -23.05 0.36 10.83
CA VAL A 305 -23.61 -0.64 11.70
C VAL A 305 -22.57 -1.74 11.70
N ALA A 306 -21.61 -1.66 12.61
CA ALA A 306 -20.72 -2.76 12.89
C ALA A 306 -21.59 -3.99 13.15
N PRO A 307 -21.59 -5.04 12.31
CA PRO A 307 -21.76 -6.33 12.91
C PRO A 307 -20.50 -6.49 13.75
N ALA A 308 -20.65 -6.49 15.07
CA ALA A 308 -19.73 -7.23 15.89
C ALA A 308 -19.75 -8.66 15.32
N LEU A 309 -18.82 -8.97 14.42
CA LEU A 309 -18.48 -10.34 14.10
C LEU A 309 -17.89 -10.88 15.39
N ALA A 310 -18.76 -11.44 16.23
CA ALA A 310 -18.33 -12.43 17.19
C ALA A 310 -17.66 -13.52 16.36
N LEU A 311 -16.33 -13.54 16.35
CA LEU A 311 -15.58 -14.66 15.82
C LEU A 311 -16.15 -15.91 16.52
N PRO A 312 -16.56 -16.95 15.76
CA PRO A 312 -17.01 -18.19 16.39
C PRO A 312 -15.87 -18.70 17.27
N GLU A 313 -16.13 -18.83 18.56
CA GLU A 313 -15.14 -19.34 19.52
C GLU A 313 -14.85 -20.80 19.17
N VAL A 314 -13.66 -21.06 18.60
CA VAL A 314 -13.18 -22.41 18.34
C VAL A 314 -12.63 -22.97 19.65
N VAL A 315 -13.48 -23.66 20.42
CA VAL A 315 -13.02 -24.39 21.61
C VAL A 315 -12.49 -25.76 21.19
N VAL A 316 -11.17 -25.90 21.20
CA VAL A 316 -10.46 -27.18 21.00
C VAL A 316 -10.61 -28.03 22.26
N ASN A 317 -11.29 -29.18 22.14
CA ASN A 317 -11.32 -30.20 23.19
C ASN A 317 -10.35 -31.33 22.81
N PRO A 318 -9.08 -31.30 23.25
CA PRO A 318 -8.17 -32.40 23.00
C PRO A 318 -8.62 -33.62 23.83
N ARG A 319 -9.22 -34.62 23.18
CA ARG A 319 -9.32 -35.97 23.75
C ARG A 319 -8.12 -36.78 23.29
N SER A 320 -7.10 -36.88 24.13
CA SER A 320 -5.98 -37.77 23.91
C SER A 320 -6.36 -39.21 24.32
N GLU A 321 -6.29 -40.17 23.39
CA GLU A 321 -5.97 -41.56 23.77
C GLU A 321 -4.46 -41.74 24.06
N ALA A 322 -3.66 -40.68 23.92
CA ALA A 322 -2.22 -40.68 24.20
C ALA A 322 -1.80 -39.47 25.06
N GLY A 323 -1.73 -39.67 26.38
CA GLY A 323 -0.82 -38.91 27.25
C GLY A 323 -1.28 -37.54 27.75
N ASP A 324 -0.80 -37.23 28.95
CA ASP A 324 -1.01 -35.99 29.71
C ASP A 324 -0.48 -34.74 28.97
N LEU A 325 -1.39 -33.85 28.58
CA LEU A 325 -1.13 -32.61 27.85
C LEU A 325 -0.33 -31.58 28.65
N THR A 326 -0.20 -31.75 29.97
CA THR A 326 0.64 -30.87 30.82
C THR A 326 2.15 -31.08 30.58
N LYS A 327 2.53 -32.12 29.82
CA LYS A 327 3.91 -32.42 29.44
C LYS A 327 4.34 -31.84 28.09
N LEU A 328 3.43 -31.14 27.38
CA LEU A 328 3.85 -30.36 26.22
C LEU A 328 4.70 -29.18 26.71
N PRO A 329 5.87 -28.92 26.09
CA PRO A 329 6.73 -27.84 26.52
C PRO A 329 5.95 -26.51 26.48
N ARG A 330 6.00 -25.75 27.58
CA ARG A 330 5.49 -24.38 27.63
C ARG A 330 6.41 -23.51 26.78
N ILE A 331 6.15 -23.47 25.48
CA ILE A 331 6.89 -22.62 24.55
C ILE A 331 6.14 -21.28 24.47
N MET A 332 6.75 -20.23 25.03
CA MET A 332 6.41 -18.84 24.68
C MET A 332 6.91 -18.52 23.27
N PRO A 333 6.28 -17.56 22.57
CA PRO A 333 5.91 -17.69 21.17
C PRO A 333 7.04 -17.28 20.22
N LEU A 334 6.82 -17.54 18.93
CA LEU A 334 7.68 -17.21 17.78
C LEU A 334 8.80 -18.21 17.48
N PHE A 335 8.41 -19.46 17.23
CA PHE A 335 9.07 -20.21 16.16
C PHE A 335 8.00 -20.75 15.23
N GLU A 336 8.08 -20.40 13.93
CA GLU A 336 7.47 -21.17 12.85
C GLU A 336 8.01 -22.60 12.97
N SER A 337 7.29 -23.46 13.68
CA SER A 337 7.60 -24.89 13.59
C SER A 337 7.06 -25.35 12.24
N GLN A 338 7.96 -25.64 11.30
CA GLN A 338 7.65 -26.56 10.20
C GLN A 338 7.48 -27.97 10.79
N GLY A 339 6.39 -28.18 11.52
CA GLY A 339 6.06 -29.43 12.19
C GLY A 339 4.80 -30.04 11.59
N ASP A 340 4.77 -31.37 11.49
CA ASP A 340 3.59 -32.12 11.03
C ASP A 340 2.35 -31.76 11.86
N PHE A 341 1.24 -31.46 11.20
CA PHE A 341 -0.02 -31.15 11.88
C PHE A 341 -0.41 -32.35 12.79
N PRO A 342 -0.83 -32.14 14.07
CA PRO A 342 -0.94 -33.23 15.03
C PRO A 342 -2.05 -34.24 14.67
N THR A 343 -1.69 -35.30 13.93
CA THR A 343 -2.63 -36.34 13.48
C THR A 343 -3.11 -37.25 14.61
N ALA A 344 -2.39 -37.28 15.74
CA ALA A 344 -2.79 -38.02 16.94
C ALA A 344 -3.89 -37.32 17.77
N VAL A 345 -4.25 -36.09 17.41
CA VAL A 345 -5.32 -35.31 18.04
C VAL A 345 -6.53 -35.32 17.12
N ARG A 346 -7.70 -35.69 17.65
CA ARG A 346 -8.96 -35.56 16.91
C ARG A 346 -9.47 -34.12 17.06
N TRP A 347 -9.57 -33.41 15.93
CA TRP A 347 -10.04 -32.04 15.88
C TRP A 347 -11.54 -32.00 15.53
N GLU A 348 -12.36 -31.41 16.41
CA GLU A 348 -13.80 -31.28 16.22
C GLU A 348 -14.19 -29.80 16.24
N LEU A 349 -14.90 -29.34 15.21
CA LEU A 349 -15.46 -28.00 15.14
C LEU A 349 -16.76 -27.95 15.95
N ASN A 350 -16.84 -27.10 16.97
CA ASN A 350 -18.03 -26.92 17.80
C ASN A 350 -19.02 -25.85 17.27
N GLY A 351 -18.78 -25.33 16.07
CA GLY A 351 -19.62 -24.32 15.42
C GLY A 351 -19.53 -24.42 13.89
N GLY A 352 -20.42 -23.72 13.20
CA GLY A 352 -20.33 -23.58 11.74
C GLY A 352 -19.09 -22.76 11.38
N LEU A 353 -18.35 -23.20 10.37
CA LEU A 353 -17.30 -22.38 9.77
C LEU A 353 -17.94 -21.12 9.18
N PRO A 354 -17.30 -19.95 9.28
CA PRO A 354 -17.84 -18.74 8.68
C PRO A 354 -18.03 -18.95 7.18
N GLN A 355 -19.16 -18.50 6.64
CA GLN A 355 -19.28 -18.30 5.20
C GLN A 355 -18.48 -17.04 4.85
N GLY A 356 -17.19 -17.25 4.63
CA GLY A 356 -16.22 -16.20 4.32
C GLY A 356 -16.05 -15.98 2.83
N GLU A 357 -15.24 -14.99 2.48
CA GLU A 357 -14.89 -14.65 1.11
C GLU A 357 -14.29 -15.87 0.39
N THR A 358 -14.73 -16.10 -0.86
CA THR A 358 -14.14 -17.11 -1.76
C THR A 358 -12.98 -16.55 -2.58
N ALA A 359 -12.59 -15.30 -2.33
CA ALA A 359 -11.44 -14.65 -2.94
C ALA A 359 -10.91 -13.53 -2.04
N VAL A 360 -9.59 -13.43 -1.87
CA VAL A 360 -8.94 -12.35 -1.11
C VAL A 360 -8.39 -11.29 -2.03
N LEU A 361 -8.39 -10.04 -1.57
CA LEU A 361 -7.72 -8.95 -2.27
C LEU A 361 -6.21 -9.22 -2.34
N VAL A 362 -5.69 -9.27 -3.56
CA VAL A 362 -4.26 -9.26 -3.83
C VAL A 362 -3.86 -7.82 -3.99
N VAL A 363 -2.98 -7.38 -3.11
CA VAL A 363 -2.41 -6.05 -3.16
C VAL A 363 -0.98 -6.14 -3.70
N GLY A 364 -0.72 -5.40 -4.76
CA GLY A 364 0.61 -5.15 -5.27
C GLY A 364 1.27 -4.14 -4.38
N ARG A 365 2.42 -4.52 -3.85
CA ARG A 365 3.41 -3.57 -3.34
C ARG A 365 4.35 -3.27 -4.52
N PRO A 366 4.62 -2.01 -4.87
CA PRO A 366 5.70 -1.71 -5.80
C PRO A 366 6.98 -2.38 -5.29
N GLU A 367 7.78 -2.96 -6.18
CA GLU A 367 9.08 -3.53 -5.77
C GLU A 367 9.97 -2.40 -5.22
N PHE A 368 10.02 -2.29 -3.89
CA PHE A 368 10.91 -1.35 -3.20
C PHE A 368 12.23 -2.05 -2.89
N ASN A 369 13.11 -2.06 -3.88
CA ASN A 369 14.49 -2.49 -3.71
C ASN A 369 15.50 -1.42 -4.12
N ARG A 370 15.07 -0.15 -4.30
CA ARG A 370 16.03 0.93 -4.48
C ARG A 370 16.37 1.60 -3.14
N PRO A 371 17.66 1.76 -2.82
CA PRO A 371 18.12 2.59 -1.72
C PRO A 371 17.50 4.00 -1.74
N LEU A 372 17.19 4.53 -0.56
CA LEU A 372 16.83 5.93 -0.39
C LEU A 372 18.01 6.80 -0.82
N THR A 373 17.77 7.91 -1.50
CA THR A 373 18.84 8.90 -1.76
C THR A 373 19.00 9.85 -0.58
N ALA A 374 20.17 10.47 -0.44
CA ALA A 374 20.43 11.46 0.61
C ALA A 374 19.45 12.66 0.57
N GLU A 375 19.03 13.08 -0.63
CA GLU A 375 18.09 14.19 -0.80
C GLU A 375 16.68 13.80 -0.33
N GLU A 376 16.21 12.61 -0.70
CA GLU A 376 14.94 12.05 -0.23
C GLU A 376 14.96 11.87 1.30
N ALA A 377 16.05 11.36 1.85
CA ALA A 377 16.25 11.24 3.30
C ALA A 377 16.25 12.60 4.02
N ALA A 378 16.76 13.65 3.40
CA ALA A 378 16.73 14.99 3.98
C ALA A 378 15.31 15.60 3.94
N VAL A 379 14.51 15.31 2.91
CA VAL A 379 13.09 15.69 2.85
C VAL A 379 12.31 14.96 3.95
N VAL A 380 12.50 13.64 4.01
CA VAL A 380 12.46 12.77 5.20
C VAL A 380 12.47 13.48 6.56
N ALA A 381 13.71 13.71 6.99
CA ALA A 381 14.10 14.28 8.27
C ALA A 381 13.47 15.65 8.55
N ARG A 382 13.32 16.49 7.53
CA ARG A 382 12.71 17.82 7.70
C ARG A 382 11.24 17.79 8.09
N ARG A 383 10.48 16.77 7.67
CA ARG A 383 9.08 16.61 8.13
C ARG A 383 9.05 16.53 9.66
N TYR A 384 9.99 15.76 10.22
CA TYR A 384 10.15 15.52 11.67
C TYR A 384 10.84 16.67 12.42
N GLY A 385 11.13 17.76 11.73
CA GLY A 385 11.82 18.93 12.29
C GLY A 385 13.30 18.71 12.55
N PHE A 386 13.93 17.66 11.97
CA PHE A 386 15.39 17.54 11.97
C PHE A 386 15.94 18.44 10.86
N THR A 387 16.73 19.43 11.26
CA THR A 387 17.36 20.39 10.34
C THR A 387 18.87 20.24 10.23
N ASP A 388 19.46 19.42 11.10
CA ASP A 388 20.89 19.17 11.16
C ASP A 388 21.35 18.18 10.08
N GLU A 389 22.66 17.99 9.98
CA GLU A 389 23.27 17.10 9.01
C GLU A 389 22.82 15.64 9.22
N LEU A 390 22.61 14.92 8.11
CA LEU A 390 22.36 13.48 8.16
C LEU A 390 23.66 12.71 8.44
N TYR A 391 23.51 11.56 9.06
CA TYR A 391 24.58 10.61 9.31
C TYR A 391 24.32 9.31 8.56
N VAL A 392 25.37 8.53 8.37
CA VAL A 392 25.27 7.14 7.92
C VAL A 392 25.89 6.23 8.98
N GLU A 393 25.31 5.05 9.16
CA GLU A 393 25.92 4.03 10.00
C GLU A 393 27.24 3.58 9.36
N TRP A 394 28.31 3.68 10.14
CA TRP A 394 29.64 3.28 9.75
C TRP A 394 29.84 1.80 10.08
N ARG A 395 30.30 1.05 9.09
CA ARG A 395 30.76 -0.32 9.25
C ARG A 395 32.19 -0.38 8.74
N SER A 396 33.08 -1.07 9.45
CA SER A 396 34.50 -1.14 9.10
C SER A 396 34.77 -1.74 7.70
N ASP A 397 33.79 -2.44 7.13
CA ASP A 397 33.82 -3.02 5.79
C ASP A 397 33.27 -2.11 4.67
N LEU A 398 32.68 -0.95 5.01
CA LEU A 398 32.05 -0.02 4.06
C LEU A 398 32.56 1.42 4.24
N SER A 399 32.82 2.13 3.14
CA SER A 399 33.07 3.58 3.21
C SER A 399 31.77 4.35 3.45
N VAL A 400 31.86 5.61 3.89
CA VAL A 400 30.69 6.52 4.01
C VAL A 400 29.91 6.60 2.68
N ALA A 401 30.63 6.62 1.56
CA ALA A 401 30.01 6.66 0.23
C ALA A 401 29.26 5.35 -0.10
N ASP A 402 29.79 4.20 0.32
CA ASP A 402 29.16 2.90 0.12
C ASP A 402 27.93 2.72 1.03
N SER A 403 28.02 3.16 2.30
CA SER A 403 26.88 3.21 3.23
C SER A 403 25.77 4.13 2.71
N ALA A 404 26.13 5.28 2.13
CA ALA A 404 25.15 6.16 1.50
C ALA A 404 24.53 5.54 0.23
N ALA A 405 25.31 4.76 -0.54
CA ALA A 405 24.82 4.07 -1.73
C ALA A 405 23.80 2.96 -1.43
N ILE A 406 23.85 2.36 -0.23
CA ILE A 406 22.83 1.41 0.25
C ILE A 406 21.65 2.08 0.95
N GLY A 407 21.66 3.41 1.09
CA GLY A 407 20.50 4.23 1.45
C GLY A 407 20.06 4.14 2.92
N LEU A 408 21.02 3.96 3.83
CA LEU A 408 20.79 3.92 5.27
C LEU A 408 21.27 5.22 5.92
N PHE A 409 20.32 6.07 6.32
CA PHE A 409 20.60 7.37 6.93
C PHE A 409 20.03 7.46 8.33
N VAL A 410 20.65 8.28 9.17
CA VAL A 410 20.16 8.59 10.51
C VAL A 410 20.25 10.09 10.74
N ALA A 411 19.20 10.69 11.30
CA ALA A 411 19.22 12.06 11.80
C ALA A 411 19.17 12.06 13.33
N PHE A 412 19.83 13.04 13.95
CA PHE A 412 19.82 13.25 15.39
C PHE A 412 19.48 14.71 15.69
N ASP A 413 18.72 14.93 16.76
CA ASP A 413 18.52 16.26 17.36
C ASP A 413 18.33 16.06 18.88
N GLY A 414 19.41 16.31 19.62
CA GLY A 414 19.49 16.03 21.05
C GLY A 414 19.16 14.57 21.36
N LEU A 415 18.04 14.35 22.05
CA LEU A 415 17.55 13.04 22.48
C LEU A 415 16.65 12.34 21.44
N ARG A 416 16.36 13.02 20.32
CA ARG A 416 15.57 12.49 19.22
C ARG A 416 16.48 11.86 18.17
N SER A 417 16.03 10.75 17.58
CA SER A 417 16.69 10.12 16.44
C SER A 417 15.67 9.67 15.40
N LEU A 418 16.10 9.66 14.14
CA LEU A 418 15.30 9.20 13.01
C LEU A 418 16.16 8.33 12.09
N GLY A 419 15.92 7.03 12.08
CA GLY A 419 16.48 6.09 11.12
C GLY A 419 15.66 6.09 9.83
N LEU A 420 16.35 6.13 8.70
CA LEU A 420 15.75 6.22 7.37
C LEU A 420 16.38 5.17 6.46
N SER A 421 15.56 4.26 5.94
CA SER A 421 15.95 3.26 4.95
C SER A 421 14.98 3.28 3.76
N GLY A 422 15.34 2.62 2.66
CA GLY A 422 14.50 2.56 1.44
C GLY A 422 13.15 1.85 1.59
N GLY A 423 12.78 1.36 2.78
CA GLY A 423 11.49 0.70 3.00
C GLY A 423 10.92 0.80 4.42
N SER A 424 11.62 1.47 5.35
CA SER A 424 11.12 1.73 6.69
C SER A 424 11.81 2.95 7.33
N TYR A 425 11.06 3.68 8.14
CA TYR A 425 11.58 4.76 8.98
C TYR A 425 11.32 4.45 10.45
N SER A 426 12.25 4.85 11.32
CA SER A 426 12.14 4.66 12.76
C SER A 426 12.46 5.96 13.49
N TYR A 427 11.45 6.54 14.12
CA TYR A 427 11.58 7.70 15.01
C TYR A 427 11.67 7.22 16.46
N SER A 428 12.53 7.85 17.25
CA SER A 428 12.56 7.67 18.70
C SER A 428 12.95 8.95 19.43
N SER A 429 12.40 9.13 20.63
CA SER A 429 12.76 10.18 21.58
C SER A 429 13.15 9.53 22.91
N SER A 430 14.44 9.43 23.17
CA SER A 430 14.97 8.83 24.41
C SER A 430 14.48 9.54 25.68
N ALA A 431 14.14 10.83 25.60
CA ALA A 431 13.56 11.59 26.71
C ALA A 431 12.22 11.02 27.21
N ASN A 432 11.51 10.31 26.34
CA ASN A 432 10.15 9.83 26.57
C ASN A 432 10.10 8.33 26.87
N PHE A 433 11.23 7.63 26.89
CA PHE A 433 11.27 6.28 27.45
C PHE A 433 11.33 6.38 28.97
N SER A 434 10.42 5.68 29.65
CA SER A 434 10.37 5.64 31.11
C SER A 434 9.99 4.23 31.58
N SER A 435 10.17 3.97 32.87
CA SER A 435 9.65 2.75 33.50
C SER A 435 8.13 2.79 33.72
N GLU A 436 7.49 3.95 33.57
CA GLU A 436 6.04 4.05 33.60
C GLU A 436 5.43 3.45 32.32
N PRO A 437 4.30 2.76 32.42
CA PRO A 437 3.63 2.22 31.25
C PRO A 437 3.19 3.35 30.30
N ASP A 438 3.27 3.07 29.00
CA ASP A 438 2.75 3.95 27.96
C ASP A 438 1.25 4.27 28.18
N LEU A 439 0.77 5.36 27.58
CA LEU A 439 -0.64 5.76 27.72
C LEU A 439 -1.57 4.66 27.15
N PRO A 440 -2.73 4.41 27.80
CA PRO A 440 -3.74 3.51 27.26
C PRO A 440 -4.20 3.94 25.86
N PHE A 441 -4.65 2.98 25.03
CA PHE A 441 -5.05 3.23 23.65
C PHE A 441 -5.98 4.44 23.47
N ALA A 442 -6.99 4.60 24.32
CA ALA A 442 -7.97 5.68 24.21
C ALA A 442 -7.35 7.09 24.33
N ASP A 443 -6.29 7.23 25.14
CA ASP A 443 -5.58 8.49 25.36
C ASP A 443 -4.42 8.66 24.37
N ALA A 444 -3.76 7.56 23.99
CA ALA A 444 -2.64 7.54 23.05
C ALA A 444 -3.06 7.77 21.60
N ALA A 445 -4.19 7.21 21.15
CA ALA A 445 -4.67 7.25 19.77
C ALA A 445 -4.73 8.68 19.16
N PRO A 446 -5.40 9.68 19.79
CA PRO A 446 -5.46 11.02 19.22
C PRO A 446 -4.09 11.73 19.17
N ILE A 447 -3.17 11.42 20.09
CA ILE A 447 -1.82 11.98 20.11
C ILE A 447 -0.98 11.37 18.97
N ALA A 448 -1.07 10.05 18.80
CA ALA A 448 -0.39 9.33 17.73
C ALA A 448 -0.89 9.74 16.34
N GLU A 449 -2.22 9.87 16.18
CA GLU A 449 -2.84 10.30 14.93
C GLU A 449 -2.42 11.72 14.58
N LYS A 450 -2.47 12.64 15.55
CA LYS A 450 -1.99 14.02 15.36
C LYS A 450 -0.52 14.06 14.97
N PHE A 451 0.32 13.28 15.64
CA PHE A 451 1.74 13.19 15.31
C PHE A 451 1.95 12.80 13.85
N LEU A 452 1.27 11.78 13.34
CA LEU A 452 1.43 11.36 11.94
C LEU A 452 0.79 12.35 10.94
N LEU A 453 -0.31 13.02 11.30
CA LEU A 453 -0.95 14.07 10.48
C LEU A 453 -0.07 15.30 10.34
N ASP A 454 0.54 15.80 11.43
CA ASP A 454 1.43 16.96 11.41
C ASP A 454 2.66 16.72 10.51
N GLN A 455 3.03 15.46 10.32
CA GLN A 455 4.13 14.99 9.50
C GLN A 455 3.73 14.67 8.05
N GLY A 456 2.43 14.73 7.74
CA GLY A 456 1.87 14.51 6.41
C GLY A 456 1.85 13.04 5.96
N TRP A 457 1.75 12.08 6.89
CA TRP A 457 1.81 10.64 6.57
C TRP A 457 0.45 9.97 6.38
N LEU A 458 -0.59 10.46 7.05
CA LEU A 458 -1.94 9.87 7.00
C LEU A 458 -2.73 10.45 5.83
N THR A 459 -2.27 10.18 4.60
CA THR A 459 -2.86 10.70 3.35
C THR A 459 -3.88 9.75 2.72
N TYR A 460 -4.25 8.67 3.42
CA TYR A 460 -5.19 7.63 2.98
C TYR A 460 -6.12 7.26 4.13
N ALA A 461 -7.19 6.51 3.86
CA ALA A 461 -8.07 6.00 4.91
C ALA A 461 -7.34 4.94 5.75
N TYR A 462 -7.52 4.97 7.06
CA TYR A 462 -6.91 4.02 7.99
C TYR A 462 -7.86 3.66 9.13
N THR A 463 -7.58 2.54 9.78
CA THR A 463 -8.14 2.22 11.10
C THR A 463 -7.02 2.16 12.12
N MET A 464 -7.34 2.58 13.34
CA MET A 464 -6.44 2.48 14.49
C MET A 464 -6.81 1.26 15.32
N GLN A 465 -5.81 0.52 15.76
CA GLN A 465 -5.98 -0.62 16.66
C GLN A 465 -4.94 -0.59 17.78
N GLU A 466 -5.31 -1.15 18.93
CA GLU A 466 -4.38 -1.38 20.03
C GLU A 466 -3.47 -2.56 19.71
N SER A 467 -2.17 -2.41 19.97
CA SER A 467 -1.22 -3.52 19.84
C SER A 467 -1.49 -4.62 20.87
N THR A 468 -1.76 -5.83 20.42
CA THR A 468 -1.93 -7.01 21.29
C THR A 468 -0.62 -7.50 21.91
N GLN A 469 0.52 -7.01 21.41
CA GLN A 469 1.86 -7.29 21.93
C GLN A 469 2.37 -6.19 22.87
N GLY A 470 1.51 -5.24 23.24
CA GLY A 470 1.73 -4.37 24.39
C GLY A 470 2.39 -3.03 24.13
N GLU A 471 2.65 -2.64 22.88
CA GLU A 471 3.23 -1.32 22.63
C GLU A 471 2.65 -0.62 21.39
N GLY A 472 1.88 0.44 21.65
CA GLY A 472 1.54 1.47 20.68
C GLY A 472 0.20 1.35 19.95
N VAL A 473 -0.13 2.42 19.25
CA VAL A 473 -1.27 2.59 18.35
C VAL A 473 -0.83 2.15 16.96
N LEU A 474 -1.52 1.15 16.41
CA LEU A 474 -1.27 0.61 15.08
C LEU A 474 -2.21 1.25 14.07
N PHE A 475 -1.67 1.73 12.95
CA PHE A 475 -2.43 2.36 11.88
C PHE A 475 -2.46 1.44 10.67
N TYR A 476 -3.62 0.89 10.36
CA TYR A 476 -3.84 -0.01 9.24
C TYR A 476 -4.44 0.75 8.07
N PRO A 477 -3.77 0.81 6.90
CA PRO A 477 -4.38 1.31 5.69
C PRO A 477 -5.68 0.56 5.38
N GLN A 478 -6.66 1.30 4.91
CA GLN A 478 -7.88 0.76 4.33
C GLN A 478 -7.73 0.73 2.81
N ILE A 479 -7.98 -0.44 2.23
CA ILE A 479 -7.91 -0.67 0.78
C ILE A 479 -9.23 -1.31 0.41
N GLU A 480 -10.04 -0.63 -0.40
CA GLU A 480 -11.40 -1.10 -0.74
C GLU A 480 -12.25 -1.44 0.51
N ASN A 481 -12.11 -0.66 1.59
CA ASN A 481 -12.74 -0.89 2.91
C ASN A 481 -12.34 -2.20 3.61
N MET A 482 -11.28 -2.87 3.12
CA MET A 482 -10.61 -3.95 3.84
C MET A 482 -9.40 -3.38 4.58
N GLY A 483 -9.27 -3.71 5.87
CA GLY A 483 -8.05 -3.41 6.60
C GLY A 483 -6.89 -4.22 6.03
N ALA A 484 -5.77 -3.55 5.73
CA ALA A 484 -4.55 -4.24 5.37
C ALA A 484 -4.16 -5.25 6.47
N ALA A 485 -3.52 -6.36 6.08
CA ALA A 485 -3.07 -7.35 7.05
C ALA A 485 -1.94 -6.83 7.96
N PHE A 486 -1.26 -5.75 7.55
CA PHE A 486 -0.13 -5.17 8.26
C PHE A 486 -0.34 -3.67 8.48
N PRO A 487 0.09 -3.12 9.63
CA PRO A 487 0.03 -1.70 9.88
C PRO A 487 1.07 -0.97 9.03
N ALA A 488 0.72 0.24 8.59
CA ALA A 488 1.64 1.19 7.98
C ALA A 488 2.49 1.91 9.01
N PHE A 489 1.93 2.13 10.20
CA PHE A 489 2.58 2.84 11.28
C PHE A 489 2.28 2.15 12.61
N ALA A 490 3.26 2.17 13.49
CA ALA A 490 3.12 1.84 14.90
C ALA A 490 3.68 3.00 15.70
N VAL A 491 2.89 3.61 16.58
CA VAL A 491 3.28 4.79 17.35
C VAL A 491 3.11 4.54 18.84
N ARG A 492 4.17 4.77 19.61
CA ARG A 492 4.17 4.68 21.07
C ARG A 492 4.09 6.08 21.70
N VAL A 493 3.19 6.23 22.65
CA VAL A 493 2.98 7.48 23.38
C VAL A 493 3.23 7.22 24.86
N ALA A 494 4.24 7.91 25.41
CA ALA A 494 4.63 7.74 26.80
C ALA A 494 3.61 8.34 27.77
N ALA A 495 3.71 7.97 29.04
CA ALA A 495 2.84 8.46 30.13
C ALA A 495 2.75 9.99 30.23
N ASN A 496 3.79 10.71 29.78
CA ASN A 496 3.83 12.17 29.76
C ASN A 496 3.02 12.81 28.60
N GLY A 497 2.41 12.01 27.73
CA GLY A 497 1.62 12.47 26.59
C GLY A 497 2.44 12.84 25.35
N GLU A 498 3.73 12.50 25.32
CA GLU A 498 4.60 12.72 24.16
C GLU A 498 4.90 11.42 23.42
N VAL A 499 5.19 11.51 22.12
CA VAL A 499 5.58 10.35 21.31
C VAL A 499 7.00 9.91 21.69
N ALA A 500 7.12 8.65 22.13
CA ALA A 500 8.38 8.02 22.49
C ALA A 500 9.04 7.31 21.31
N ALA A 501 8.24 6.67 20.46
CA ALA A 501 8.72 5.98 19.28
C ALA A 501 7.66 5.94 18.18
N ALA A 502 8.08 5.88 16.93
CA ALA A 502 7.22 5.53 15.82
C ALA A 502 7.99 4.70 14.78
N THR A 503 7.41 3.59 14.35
CA THR A 503 7.91 2.78 13.24
C THR A 503 6.98 2.96 12.06
N MET A 504 7.55 3.10 10.88
CA MET A 504 6.82 3.46 9.68
C MET A 504 7.24 2.63 8.50
N TRP A 505 6.27 2.27 7.69
CA TRP A 505 6.45 1.64 6.38
C TRP A 505 5.66 2.46 5.34
N PRO A 506 6.03 3.73 5.11
CA PRO A 506 5.16 4.71 4.45
C PRO A 506 5.08 4.57 2.94
N ASP A 507 5.94 3.75 2.31
CA ASP A 507 5.92 3.45 0.87
C ASP A 507 4.76 2.52 0.45
N LEU A 508 3.66 2.68 1.17
CA LEU A 508 2.30 2.34 0.77
C LEU A 508 1.82 3.54 -0.06
N PRO A 509 1.28 3.30 -1.26
CA PRO A 509 0.03 2.56 -1.28
C PRO A 509 0.20 1.11 -1.74
N LEU A 510 -0.57 0.25 -1.08
CA LEU A 510 -0.93 -1.04 -1.61
C LEU A 510 -1.93 -0.81 -2.74
N THR A 511 -1.55 -1.18 -3.95
CA THR A 511 -2.46 -1.09 -5.10
C THR A 511 -3.21 -2.40 -5.20
N ALA A 512 -4.54 -2.37 -5.28
CA ALA A 512 -5.29 -3.57 -5.63
C ALA A 512 -4.83 -4.10 -7.00
N VAL A 513 -4.27 -5.31 -7.04
CA VAL A 513 -3.82 -5.98 -8.27
C VAL A 513 -4.91 -6.93 -8.78
N GLY A 514 -5.79 -7.40 -7.90
CA GLY A 514 -6.92 -8.25 -8.25
C GLY A 514 -7.44 -8.99 -7.03
N ARG A 515 -8.34 -9.95 -7.24
CA ARG A 515 -8.77 -10.87 -6.18
C ARG A 515 -8.35 -12.29 -6.54
N TYR A 516 -7.70 -12.98 -5.63
CA TYR A 516 -7.27 -14.36 -5.83
C TYR A 516 -8.28 -15.30 -5.17
N PRO A 517 -8.83 -16.28 -5.89
CA PRO A 517 -9.79 -17.22 -5.32
C PRO A 517 -9.12 -18.02 -4.19
N ILE A 518 -9.76 -18.02 -3.03
CA ILE A 518 -9.36 -18.85 -1.89
C ILE A 518 -10.41 -19.92 -1.65
N LEU A 519 -9.98 -21.01 -1.03
CA LEU A 519 -10.91 -22.02 -0.56
C LEU A 519 -11.83 -21.38 0.48
N ASP A 520 -13.12 -21.67 0.39
CA ASP A 520 -14.00 -21.38 1.52
C ASP A 520 -13.53 -22.15 2.76
N ALA A 521 -13.93 -21.67 3.93
CA ALA A 521 -13.47 -22.23 5.19
C ALA A 521 -13.76 -23.74 5.31
N ALA A 522 -14.85 -24.25 4.71
CA ALA A 522 -15.23 -25.66 4.75
C ALA A 522 -14.33 -26.51 3.85
N ALA A 523 -14.04 -26.06 2.63
CA ALA A 523 -13.12 -26.71 1.71
C ALA A 523 -11.67 -26.68 2.23
N ALA A 524 -11.24 -25.56 2.84
CA ALA A 524 -9.95 -25.45 3.49
C ALA A 524 -9.83 -26.45 4.67
N TRP A 525 -10.89 -26.57 5.47
CA TRP A 525 -10.96 -27.52 6.58
C TRP A 525 -10.93 -28.98 6.11
N GLU A 526 -11.67 -29.33 5.06
CA GLU A 526 -11.64 -30.65 4.45
C GLU A 526 -10.24 -31.00 3.91
N GLN A 527 -9.58 -30.04 3.25
CA GLN A 527 -8.23 -30.22 2.74
C GLN A 527 -7.19 -30.39 3.86
N LEU A 528 -7.30 -29.64 4.95
CA LEU A 528 -6.46 -29.78 6.14
C LEU A 528 -6.63 -31.16 6.78
N GLN A 529 -7.88 -31.68 6.85
CA GLN A 529 -8.16 -33.03 7.35
C GLN A 529 -7.63 -34.13 6.42
N ALA A 530 -7.72 -33.94 5.10
CA ALA A 530 -7.31 -34.92 4.11
C ALA A 530 -5.79 -34.99 3.94
N ASN A 531 -5.09 -33.86 4.07
CA ASN A 531 -3.63 -33.79 3.93
C ASN A 531 -3.01 -32.83 4.96
N PRO A 532 -2.92 -33.25 6.24
CA PRO A 532 -2.39 -32.44 7.34
C PRO A 532 -0.95 -31.93 7.13
N ASN A 533 -0.18 -32.55 6.23
CA ASN A 533 1.21 -32.21 5.95
C ASN A 533 1.40 -31.65 4.53
N ALA A 534 0.35 -31.05 3.94
CA ALA A 534 0.49 -30.40 2.65
C ALA A 534 1.54 -29.27 2.74
N PRO A 535 2.50 -29.19 1.79
CA PRO A 535 3.51 -28.14 1.78
C PRO A 535 2.85 -26.75 1.76
N GLY A 536 3.30 -25.86 2.64
CA GLY A 536 2.72 -24.51 2.82
C GLY A 536 1.65 -24.39 3.91
N THR A 537 1.32 -25.47 4.62
CA THR A 537 0.40 -25.41 5.77
C THR A 537 1.14 -24.83 6.97
N ILE A 538 0.72 -23.66 7.45
CA ILE A 538 1.21 -23.02 8.68
C ILE A 538 0.06 -23.03 9.68
N TYR A 539 0.30 -23.53 10.88
CA TYR A 539 -0.66 -23.49 11.97
C TYR A 539 0.02 -23.03 13.26
N GLN A 540 -0.72 -22.33 14.10
CA GLN A 540 -0.26 -21.87 15.40
C GLN A 540 -1.21 -22.39 16.47
N ILE A 541 -0.67 -23.16 17.42
CA ILE A 541 -1.43 -23.62 18.59
C ILE A 541 -1.10 -22.65 19.72
N CYS A 542 -1.99 -21.69 19.96
CA CYS A 542 -1.93 -20.88 21.16
C CYS A 542 -2.67 -21.62 22.27
N PRO A 543 -2.01 -21.99 23.40
CA PRO A 543 -2.77 -22.33 24.59
C PRO A 543 -3.67 -21.12 24.93
N PRO A 544 -4.88 -21.34 25.49
CA PRO A 544 -5.70 -20.24 25.92
C PRO A 544 -4.87 -19.39 26.88
N ALA A 545 -4.48 -18.20 26.42
CA ALA A 545 -3.93 -17.20 27.31
C ALA A 545 -5.07 -16.88 28.28
N GLU A 546 -4.84 -17.03 29.58
CA GLU A 546 -5.66 -16.31 30.53
C GLU A 546 -5.47 -14.84 30.17
N ALA A 547 -6.51 -14.21 29.61
CA ALA A 547 -6.47 -12.82 29.21
C ALA A 547 -5.97 -12.00 30.41
N GLY A 548 -4.79 -11.40 30.29
CA GLY A 548 -4.17 -10.56 31.32
C GLY A 548 -3.03 -11.16 32.14
N THR A 549 -2.48 -12.35 31.82
CA THR A 549 -1.35 -12.93 32.60
C THR A 549 -0.02 -13.00 31.86
N ALA A 550 0.10 -12.44 30.65
CA ALA A 550 1.42 -12.28 30.03
C ALA A 550 2.17 -11.19 30.80
N VAL A 551 2.91 -11.60 31.84
CA VAL A 551 3.88 -10.73 32.51
C VAL A 551 4.99 -10.52 31.49
N LEU A 552 5.01 -9.34 30.87
CA LEU A 552 6.16 -8.93 30.06
C LEU A 552 7.41 -8.99 30.95
N PRO A 553 8.55 -9.47 30.43
CA PRO A 553 9.78 -9.50 31.22
C PRO A 553 10.10 -8.08 31.73
N THR A 554 10.41 -7.97 33.02
CA THR A 554 10.90 -6.71 33.59
C THR A 554 12.35 -6.55 33.19
N TYR A 555 12.66 -5.47 32.47
CA TYR A 555 14.02 -5.16 32.06
C TYR A 555 14.68 -4.24 33.07
N TYR A 556 15.81 -4.69 33.63
CA TYR A 556 16.66 -3.88 34.48
C TYR A 556 17.89 -3.43 33.70
N ARG A 557 18.34 -2.21 33.96
CA ARG A 557 19.59 -1.67 33.39
C ARG A 557 20.46 -1.13 34.51
N ASN A 558 21.72 -1.53 34.52
CA ASN A 558 22.69 -1.00 35.46
C ASN A 558 23.35 0.26 34.85
N VAL A 559 22.75 1.43 35.06
CA VAL A 559 23.29 2.72 34.63
C VAL A 559 23.79 3.49 35.85
N PRO A 560 25.11 3.73 36.00
CA PRO A 560 25.63 4.57 37.07
C PRO A 560 25.04 5.99 37.01
N ALA A 561 24.86 6.62 38.17
CA ALA A 561 24.28 7.95 38.24
C ALA A 561 25.22 9.01 37.64
N PRO A 562 24.69 10.16 37.16
CA PRO A 562 25.54 11.25 36.70
C PRO A 562 26.56 11.68 37.77
N GLY A 563 27.84 11.71 37.40
CA GLY A 563 28.99 11.97 38.25
C GLY A 563 29.69 10.73 38.80
N GLU A 564 29.10 9.54 38.63
CA GLU A 564 29.75 8.26 38.95
C GLU A 564 30.63 7.77 37.80
N THR A 565 31.55 6.87 38.11
CA THR A 565 32.37 6.19 37.11
C THR A 565 31.63 4.99 36.54
N ALA A 566 31.75 4.76 35.24
CA ALA A 566 31.25 3.57 34.58
C ALA A 566 32.38 2.82 33.87
N ASP A 567 32.31 1.50 33.94
CA ASP A 567 33.12 0.54 33.20
C ASP A 567 32.18 -0.28 32.32
N VAL A 568 32.31 -0.16 31.00
CA VAL A 568 31.33 -0.69 30.05
C VAL A 568 32.02 -1.58 29.02
N TYR A 569 31.60 -2.84 28.93
CA TYR A 569 32.00 -3.79 27.90
C TYR A 569 30.90 -3.85 26.84
N THR A 570 31.20 -3.44 25.62
CA THR A 570 30.15 -3.20 24.62
C THR A 570 30.65 -3.33 23.20
N LEU A 571 29.74 -3.53 22.26
CA LEU A 571 29.94 -3.16 20.87
C LEU A 571 29.59 -1.68 20.65
N LEU A 572 30.13 -1.10 19.59
CA LEU A 572 29.90 0.30 19.25
C LEU A 572 29.02 0.42 18.00
N SER A 573 27.98 1.23 18.11
CA SER A 573 27.29 1.80 16.94
C SER A 573 27.94 3.14 16.60
N VAL A 574 28.41 3.27 15.38
CA VAL A 574 29.16 4.45 14.91
C VAL A 574 28.38 5.09 13.78
N TYR A 575 28.19 6.40 13.85
CA TYR A 575 27.51 7.19 12.82
C TYR A 575 28.44 8.31 12.36
N ARG A 576 28.76 8.35 11.07
CA ARG A 576 29.60 9.42 10.48
C ARG A 576 28.73 10.45 9.76
N PRO A 577 29.07 11.76 9.85
CA PRO A 577 28.37 12.80 9.09
C PRO A 577 28.43 12.51 7.58
N LEU A 578 27.33 12.74 6.87
CA LEU A 578 27.22 12.46 5.44
C LEU A 578 28.16 13.33 4.59
N SER A 579 28.51 14.53 5.05
CA SER A 579 29.53 15.39 4.43
C SER A 579 30.92 14.76 4.42
N GLY A 580 31.14 13.73 5.26
CA GLY A 580 32.45 13.14 5.52
C GLY A 580 33.35 14.03 6.39
N THR A 581 32.84 15.15 6.91
CA THR A 581 33.59 16.10 7.74
C THR A 581 32.88 16.34 9.06
N GLY A 582 33.54 16.04 10.18
CA GLY A 582 33.00 16.21 11.53
C GLY A 582 33.25 15.01 12.43
N LEU A 583 32.88 15.15 13.71
CA LEU A 583 33.02 14.08 14.70
C LEU A 583 32.02 12.96 14.43
N PRO A 584 32.43 11.68 14.50
CA PRO A 584 31.48 10.58 14.52
C PRO A 584 30.66 10.65 15.81
N LEU A 585 29.37 10.34 15.70
CA LEU A 585 28.53 10.04 16.85
C LEU A 585 28.70 8.56 17.18
N ILE A 586 29.08 8.24 18.42
CA ILE A 586 29.30 6.87 18.86
C ILE A 586 28.35 6.57 20.03
N SER A 587 27.68 5.43 19.96
CA SER A 587 26.84 4.89 21.02
C SER A 587 27.29 3.48 21.38
N SER A 588 27.22 3.12 22.65
CA SER A 588 27.27 1.72 23.05
C SER A 588 25.94 1.02 22.75
N THR A 589 25.94 -0.32 22.67
CA THR A 589 24.71 -1.13 22.62
C THR A 589 23.89 -1.02 23.91
N GLU A 590 24.54 -0.61 25.00
CA GLU A 590 23.92 -0.25 26.28
C GLU A 590 23.45 1.22 26.34
N PHE A 591 23.38 1.90 25.20
CA PHE A 591 22.83 3.25 25.01
C PHE A 591 23.60 4.40 25.69
N PHE A 592 24.88 4.22 26.02
CA PHE A 592 25.74 5.35 26.38
C PHE A 592 26.13 6.12 25.12
N GLN A 593 25.85 7.42 25.11
CA GLN A 593 26.47 8.30 24.12
C GLN A 593 27.92 8.53 24.52
N ILE A 594 28.84 8.27 23.60
CA ILE A 594 30.27 8.37 23.90
C ILE A 594 30.77 9.76 23.51
N SER A 595 31.43 10.41 24.46
CA SER A 595 32.04 11.73 24.26
C SER A 595 33.54 11.68 24.55
N GLY A 596 34.31 12.40 23.75
CA GLY A 596 35.77 12.42 23.82
C GLY A 596 36.34 13.41 22.81
N ASP A 597 37.67 13.46 22.74
CA ASP A 597 38.33 14.24 21.69
C ASP A 597 38.20 13.59 20.30
N GLU A 598 38.45 14.36 19.25
CA GLU A 598 38.31 13.92 17.87
C GLU A 598 39.17 12.71 17.51
N ALA A 599 40.38 12.63 18.04
CA ALA A 599 41.31 11.56 17.72
C ALA A 599 40.83 10.24 18.34
N VAL A 600 40.42 10.27 19.61
CA VAL A 600 39.89 9.13 20.35
C VAL A 600 38.60 8.62 19.72
N LEU A 601 37.66 9.51 19.37
CA LEU A 601 36.41 9.09 18.74
C LEU A 601 36.64 8.47 17.35
N ASN A 602 37.57 9.00 16.56
CA ASN A 602 37.92 8.37 15.29
C ASN A 602 38.60 7.01 15.47
N GLU A 603 39.44 6.84 16.50
CA GLU A 603 40.09 5.56 16.78
C GLU A 603 39.08 4.49 17.25
N LEU A 604 38.15 4.86 18.12
CA LEU A 604 37.02 4.01 18.53
C LEU A 604 36.15 3.61 17.34
N ALA A 605 35.89 4.54 16.42
CA ALA A 605 35.10 4.27 15.22
C ALA A 605 35.71 3.16 14.34
N GLU A 606 37.05 3.08 14.27
CA GLU A 606 37.75 2.02 13.52
C GLU A 606 37.73 0.66 14.26
N ASN A 607 37.41 0.64 15.56
CA ASN A 607 37.34 -0.57 16.39
C ASN A 607 35.90 -1.02 16.67
N SER A 608 34.90 -0.53 15.93
CA SER A 608 33.49 -0.86 16.18
C SER A 608 33.10 -2.33 15.93
N ALA A 609 33.95 -3.08 15.22
CA ALA A 609 33.71 -4.48 14.88
C ALA A 609 34.11 -5.48 15.98
N VAL A 610 34.74 -5.02 17.07
CA VAL A 610 35.14 -5.85 18.20
C VAL A 610 34.53 -5.33 19.49
N VAL A 611 34.43 -6.17 20.52
CA VAL A 611 34.06 -5.69 21.84
C VAL A 611 35.14 -4.74 22.35
N VAL A 612 34.72 -3.64 22.94
CA VAL A 612 35.59 -2.66 23.60
C VAL A 612 35.24 -2.57 25.07
N HIS A 613 36.26 -2.29 25.89
CA HIS A 613 36.08 -1.85 27.27
C HIS A 613 36.28 -0.34 27.32
N LEU A 614 35.26 0.37 27.80
CA LEU A 614 35.26 1.82 27.95
C LEU A 614 35.19 2.16 29.44
N TRP A 615 35.96 3.15 29.89
CA TRP A 615 35.81 3.68 31.25
C TRP A 615 35.87 5.21 31.29
N GLY A 616 35.14 5.77 32.25
CA GLY A 616 35.13 7.20 32.49
C GLY A 616 33.99 7.64 33.39
N THR A 617 33.69 8.93 33.35
CA THR A 617 32.64 9.52 34.19
C THR A 617 31.33 9.61 33.41
N VAL A 618 30.22 9.23 34.03
CA VAL A 618 28.88 9.37 33.47
C VAL A 618 28.40 10.82 33.64
N GLY A 619 27.98 11.43 32.54
CA GLY A 619 27.28 12.70 32.51
C GLY A 619 25.91 12.58 31.85
N GLY A 620 25.25 13.71 31.62
CA GLY A 620 23.95 13.75 30.96
C GLY A 620 22.79 13.34 31.88
N ASP A 621 21.73 12.81 31.26
CA ASP A 621 20.50 12.36 31.91
C ASP A 621 20.54 10.83 32.06
N VAL A 622 19.85 10.29 33.07
CA VAL A 622 19.70 8.84 33.30
C VAL A 622 19.08 8.11 32.10
N ASN A 623 18.25 8.78 31.30
CA ASN A 623 17.61 8.19 30.12
C ASN A 623 18.53 8.11 28.88
N ARG A 624 19.61 8.89 28.85
CA ARG A 624 20.65 8.79 27.81
C ARG A 624 22.00 9.20 28.39
N PRO A 625 22.61 8.31 29.19
CA PRO A 625 23.84 8.63 29.89
C PRO A 625 24.95 8.90 28.86
N THR A 626 25.70 9.97 29.08
CA THR A 626 26.86 10.29 28.25
C THR A 626 28.11 9.81 28.97
N LEU A 627 28.85 8.86 28.39
CA LEU A 627 30.14 8.46 28.93
C LEU A 627 31.19 9.46 28.47
N MET A 628 31.73 10.22 29.41
CA MET A 628 32.89 11.08 29.19
C MET A 628 34.14 10.21 29.35
N LEU A 629 34.75 9.84 28.23
CA LEU A 629 35.85 8.86 28.23
C LEU A 629 37.07 9.38 28.97
N GLU A 630 37.57 8.55 29.87
CA GLU A 630 38.89 8.68 30.47
C GLU A 630 39.88 7.70 29.82
N GLY A 631 39.38 6.57 29.32
CA GLY A 631 40.15 5.66 28.48
C GLY A 631 39.30 4.53 27.92
N TRP A 632 39.93 3.74 27.05
CA TRP A 632 39.32 2.56 26.44
C TRP A 632 40.38 1.57 25.95
N GLU A 633 39.98 0.31 25.73
CA GLU A 633 40.79 -0.69 25.04
C GLU A 633 39.94 -1.60 24.14
N ALA A 634 40.54 -2.09 23.05
CA ALA A 634 39.92 -3.09 22.18
C ALA A 634 40.15 -4.50 22.73
N MET A 635 39.11 -5.33 22.69
CA MET A 635 39.14 -6.71 23.15
C MET A 635 38.80 -7.68 22.01
N PRO A 636 39.70 -7.86 21.02
CA PRO A 636 39.44 -8.69 19.85
C PRO A 636 39.31 -10.19 20.18
N ASP A 637 39.86 -10.62 21.31
CA ASP A 637 39.80 -11.99 21.81
C ASP A 637 38.67 -12.21 22.83
N ALA A 638 37.89 -11.16 23.15
CA ALA A 638 36.69 -11.34 23.96
C ALA A 638 35.70 -12.23 23.19
N GLY A 639 35.02 -13.13 23.91
CA GLY A 639 33.92 -13.89 23.34
C GLY A 639 32.81 -12.95 22.83
N SER A 640 31.79 -13.53 22.20
CA SER A 640 30.58 -12.77 21.89
C SER A 640 29.82 -12.44 23.17
N LEU A 641 29.40 -11.18 23.33
CA LEU A 641 28.34 -10.81 24.27
C LEU A 641 27.15 -11.75 24.06
N ALA A 642 26.65 -12.34 25.15
CA ALA A 642 25.60 -13.33 25.09
C ALA A 642 24.60 -13.14 26.23
N PHE A 643 23.37 -13.61 26.00
CA PHE A 643 22.40 -13.83 27.06
C PHE A 643 22.76 -15.11 27.81
N ILE A 644 22.97 -14.99 29.11
CA ILE A 644 23.17 -16.09 30.03
C ILE A 644 21.88 -16.22 30.83
N SER A 645 21.20 -17.35 30.64
CA SER A 645 19.91 -17.61 31.27
C SER A 645 20.07 -18.58 32.44
N GLY A 646 19.51 -18.23 33.59
CA GLY A 646 19.65 -19.05 34.79
C GLY A 646 18.68 -18.70 35.91
N ILE A 647 18.78 -19.44 37.00
CA ILE A 647 18.00 -19.20 38.21
C ILE A 647 18.84 -18.37 39.17
N TYR A 648 18.29 -17.24 39.60
CA TYR A 648 18.90 -16.40 40.61
C TYR A 648 18.87 -17.08 41.99
N GLN A 649 20.00 -17.03 42.70
CA GLN A 649 20.17 -17.57 44.05
C GLN A 649 20.97 -16.59 44.91
N GLU A 650 20.71 -16.61 46.22
CA GLU A 650 21.54 -15.94 47.21
C GLU A 650 22.14 -16.98 48.17
N ALA A 651 23.46 -16.92 48.35
CA ALA A 651 24.18 -17.75 49.31
C ALA A 651 25.35 -16.98 49.91
N ASP A 652 25.52 -17.06 51.23
CA ASP A 652 26.64 -16.47 51.97
C ASP A 652 26.86 -14.97 51.73
N GLY A 653 25.79 -14.21 51.47
CA GLY A 653 25.85 -12.77 51.19
C GLY A 653 26.35 -12.42 49.79
N ARG A 654 26.38 -13.40 48.88
CA ARG A 654 26.70 -13.25 47.46
C ARG A 654 25.52 -13.71 46.61
N THR A 655 25.42 -13.14 45.43
CA THR A 655 24.35 -13.32 44.46
C THR A 655 24.85 -14.13 43.28
N TRP A 656 24.09 -15.15 42.89
CA TRP A 656 24.50 -16.13 41.87
C TRP A 656 23.42 -16.32 40.81
N LEU A 657 23.86 -16.54 39.57
CA LEU A 657 23.04 -17.05 38.47
C LEU A 657 23.43 -18.50 38.20
N GLU A 658 22.56 -19.43 38.55
CA GLU A 658 22.77 -20.86 38.34
C GLU A 658 22.20 -21.28 36.99
N THR A 659 23.07 -21.77 36.08
CA THR A 659 22.67 -22.30 34.78
C THR A 659 22.74 -23.83 34.75
N GLU A 660 22.42 -24.46 33.62
CA GLU A 660 22.59 -25.92 33.49
C GLU A 660 24.07 -26.37 33.48
N ALA A 661 24.99 -25.48 33.11
CA ALA A 661 26.39 -25.82 32.88
C ALA A 661 27.35 -25.20 33.91
N GLU A 662 27.12 -23.95 34.28
CA GLU A 662 28.02 -23.11 35.08
C GLU A 662 27.23 -22.19 36.05
N SER A 663 27.93 -21.63 37.03
CA SER A 663 27.38 -20.65 37.98
C SER A 663 28.15 -19.34 37.81
N TYR A 664 27.43 -18.23 37.69
CA TYR A 664 28.00 -16.88 37.53
C TYR A 664 27.69 -16.04 38.76
N GLU A 665 28.60 -15.18 39.17
CA GLU A 665 28.35 -14.27 40.28
C GLU A 665 27.77 -12.96 39.74
N LEU A 666 26.62 -12.55 40.25
CA LEU A 666 26.01 -11.29 39.82
C LEU A 666 26.35 -10.19 40.81
N GLU A 667 26.75 -9.02 40.32
CA GLU A 667 26.89 -7.82 41.15
C GLU A 667 25.68 -6.88 40.95
N ASN A 668 25.29 -6.17 42.01
CA ASN A 668 24.24 -5.12 41.96
C ASN A 668 22.86 -5.59 41.47
N VAL A 669 22.42 -6.78 41.91
CA VAL A 669 21.08 -7.30 41.60
C VAL A 669 19.99 -6.40 42.24
N PRO A 670 18.99 -5.93 41.48
CA PRO A 670 17.85 -5.17 42.00
C PRO A 670 17.13 -5.85 43.17
N GLU A 671 16.69 -5.06 44.17
CA GLU A 671 16.08 -5.57 45.42
C GLU A 671 14.75 -6.32 45.21
N ASP A 672 14.07 -6.09 44.08
CA ASP A 672 12.81 -6.73 43.74
C ASP A 672 12.97 -8.11 43.10
N ILE A 673 14.18 -8.51 42.72
CA ILE A 673 14.50 -9.86 42.26
C ILE A 673 14.66 -10.78 43.48
N GLN A 674 13.99 -11.93 43.45
CA GLN A 674 13.92 -12.88 44.58
C GLN A 674 14.59 -14.21 44.23
N PRO A 675 15.30 -14.86 45.18
CA PRO A 675 15.89 -16.18 44.94
C PRO A 675 14.87 -17.19 44.39
N GLY A 676 15.19 -17.82 43.26
CA GLY A 676 14.30 -18.68 42.49
C GLY A 676 13.76 -18.04 41.21
N ASP A 677 13.91 -16.73 41.03
CA ASP A 677 13.53 -16.04 39.79
C ASP A 677 14.42 -16.49 38.61
N TYR A 678 13.82 -16.56 37.42
CA TYR A 678 14.54 -16.84 36.18
C TYR A 678 15.01 -15.52 35.57
N LEU A 679 16.31 -15.40 35.31
CA LEU A 679 16.91 -14.19 34.76
C LEU A 679 17.61 -14.50 33.43
N ASP A 680 17.51 -13.55 32.51
CA ASP A 680 18.36 -13.46 31.32
C ASP A 680 19.31 -12.28 31.51
N VAL A 681 20.61 -12.57 31.64
CA VAL A 681 21.66 -11.55 31.85
C VAL A 681 22.45 -11.37 30.57
N TYR A 682 22.56 -10.14 30.08
CA TYR A 682 23.36 -9.80 28.89
C TYR A 682 24.72 -9.25 29.31
N GLY A 683 25.82 -9.86 28.84
CA GLY A 683 27.15 -9.38 29.18
C GLY A 683 28.29 -10.30 28.75
N LEU A 684 29.49 -10.00 29.24
CA LEU A 684 30.66 -10.87 29.13
C LEU A 684 30.97 -11.46 30.51
N PRO A 685 31.01 -12.80 30.66
CA PRO A 685 31.52 -13.40 31.87
C PRO A 685 33.01 -13.10 31.98
N LYS A 686 33.43 -12.59 33.13
CA LYS A 686 34.83 -12.37 33.49
C LYS A 686 35.36 -13.63 34.16
N ILE A 687 36.67 -13.85 34.14
CA ILE A 687 37.30 -14.82 35.05
C ILE A 687 37.96 -14.00 36.17
N ALA A 688 37.49 -14.18 37.39
CA ALA A 688 38.05 -13.58 38.59
C ALA A 688 39.54 -13.91 38.73
N GLU A 689 40.31 -13.06 39.44
CA GLU A 689 41.75 -13.29 39.69
C GLU A 689 42.04 -14.63 40.41
N ASN A 690 41.03 -15.22 41.04
CA ASN A 690 41.10 -16.51 41.74
C ASN A 690 40.78 -17.74 40.83
N GLY A 691 40.38 -17.51 39.58
CA GLY A 691 40.02 -18.55 38.60
C GLY A 691 38.54 -18.97 38.54
N SER A 692 37.63 -18.34 39.29
CA SER A 692 36.17 -18.50 39.10
C SER A 692 35.68 -17.66 37.93
N GLN A 693 34.61 -18.07 37.25
CA GLN A 693 33.90 -17.18 36.32
C GLN A 693 33.02 -16.24 37.16
N GLU A 694 33.19 -14.93 36.98
CA GLU A 694 32.38 -13.83 37.54
C GLU A 694 31.45 -13.30 36.45
#